data_AF-A0A2L0UD62-F1
#
_entry.id   AF-A0A2L0UD62-F1
#
_cell.length_a   1.000
_cell.length_b   1.000
_cell.length_c   1.000
_cell.angle_alpha   90.00
_cell.angle_beta   90.00
_cell.angle_gamma   90.00
#
_symmetry.space_group_name_H-M   'P 1'
#
loop_
_entity.id
_entity.type
_entity.pdbx_description
1 polymer ?
#
loop_
_entity_poly.entity_id
_entity_poly.type
_entity_poly.pdbx_seq_one_letter_code
_entity_poly.pdbx_strand_id
1 'polypeptide(L)'
;MGARRSFVAGVACAFLVAGFFASSGDTGRVAAPAALQAVLDTPGTVHFTTSGDISASSQAATVLTQVRSIDPDLHLALGDLSYGATGAEQAWCDFVTSRVGAGFPFELLSGNHESDALNGNINDFSACLPNQLPGLVGTYGRQYYVDVPEVNPVVRYVMISPALTYPDGLWSYSAGSARYQWTAAAIDGARAAGVPWVVVGMHKPCLSVGQYSCEPGSALMNLLVSKKVDLVLSGHEHLYARSKQLAHGPSCSSVTPGTYTAGCVRDADNSLVKGAGTVFAIVGTGGTPLRDVDQGDTEGQYFAASSGLNAQPAFGNLEVSATATSLAADFRPAGTAAFTDSFTITAGTSTNEPPTAFFTSSCTDLTCFVDGSASSDPDGSIAGYAWTFGDGATAIGAVASHSYATAGTYTIGLTVTDNAGQTTATTRSLTVATPGQPVGLATDTFSRTVTNGFGTAEVGGSWTTTGTSSRYSVSDTGRVVFSTPGVTNNAYLAGVSSTATDLRMTVSADKRATGNGIYVSPIARRVLGVGSYQAKIVLRSTGAVGLSLARANATGGSEVVLQPAIDVPGLTLAAGDILAVRVQASGTNPTTLRAKVWKSGSAEPAAWQRSVTDTTAGLQAAGGIGVNMYLSSTATNAPVTLALDDLNAVTPTP
;
A
#
# COMPACT_ATOMS: atom_id res chain seq x y z
N MET A 1 1.08 24.42 48.88
CA MET A 1 1.22 23.06 49.43
C MET A 1 -0.09 22.73 50.15
N GLY A 2 -0.92 21.76 49.80
CA GLY A 2 -0.93 20.72 48.79
C GLY A 2 -2.27 19.96 48.89
N ALA A 3 -2.72 19.45 47.74
CA ALA A 3 -3.66 18.36 47.47
C ALA A 3 -5.00 18.30 48.25
N ARG A 4 -6.14 18.60 47.62
CA ARG A 4 -6.95 17.74 46.72
C ARG A 4 -7.16 16.31 47.27
N ARG A 5 -8.38 16.07 47.74
CA ARG A 5 -8.95 14.75 48.03
C ARG A 5 -9.59 14.19 46.76
N SER A 6 -9.19 12.97 46.41
CA SER A 6 -9.81 12.09 45.43
C SER A 6 -11.21 11.64 45.87
N PHE A 7 -12.09 11.37 44.90
CA PHE A 7 -13.27 10.52 45.11
C PHE A 7 -13.25 9.38 44.09
N VAL A 8 -13.56 8.19 44.60
CA VAL A 8 -13.57 6.88 43.94
C VAL A 8 -15.02 6.40 43.80
N ALA A 9 -15.27 5.67 42.72
CA ALA A 9 -16.28 4.64 42.47
C ALA A 9 -17.80 4.96 42.47
N GLY A 10 -18.34 4.85 41.25
CA GLY A 10 -19.49 4.06 40.80
C GLY A 10 -20.54 3.53 41.78
N VAL A 11 -21.81 3.70 41.40
CA VAL A 11 -22.93 2.78 41.68
C VAL A 11 -23.92 2.86 40.52
N ALA A 12 -24.31 1.68 39.99
CA ALA A 12 -25.38 1.51 39.03
C ALA A 12 -26.76 1.71 39.69
N CYS A 13 -27.70 2.34 38.98
CA CYS A 13 -29.13 2.20 39.29
C CYS A 13 -29.97 2.40 38.04
N ALA A 14 -30.69 1.35 37.66
CA ALA A 14 -31.67 1.36 36.59
C ALA A 14 -32.98 2.00 37.08
N PHE A 15 -33.55 2.90 36.29
CA PHE A 15 -34.96 3.28 36.40
C PHE A 15 -35.60 3.34 35.02
N LEU A 16 -36.58 2.46 34.83
CA LEU A 16 -37.64 2.57 33.83
C LEU A 16 -38.48 3.83 34.13
N VAL A 17 -38.63 4.73 33.16
CA VAL A 17 -39.78 5.63 33.11
C VAL A 17 -40.31 5.68 31.68
N ALA A 18 -41.61 5.42 31.59
CA ALA A 18 -42.44 5.33 30.40
C ALA A 18 -42.47 6.63 29.59
N GLY A 19 -42.62 6.46 28.28
CA GLY A 19 -42.78 7.54 27.31
C GLY A 19 -44.05 8.36 27.54
N PHE A 20 -43.88 9.68 27.44
CA PHE A 20 -44.92 10.61 27.07
C PHE A 20 -44.41 11.35 25.83
N PHE A 21 -44.88 10.93 24.65
CA PHE A 21 -44.75 11.73 23.44
C PHE A 21 -45.78 12.87 23.53
N ALA A 22 -45.30 14.07 23.79
CA ALA A 22 -46.00 15.29 23.44
C ALA A 22 -45.28 15.88 22.22
N SER A 23 -45.75 15.59 21.01
CA SER A 23 -45.31 16.30 19.81
C SER A 23 -46.10 17.61 19.72
N SER A 24 -45.49 18.69 20.21
CA SER A 24 -45.81 20.05 19.77
C SER A 24 -45.51 20.17 18.27
N GLY A 25 -46.44 20.76 17.53
CA GLY A 25 -46.34 20.95 16.08
C GLY A 25 -45.08 21.73 15.68
N ASP A 26 -44.28 21.11 14.82
CA ASP A 26 -43.15 21.74 14.14
C ASP A 26 -43.70 22.52 12.93
N THR A 27 -43.76 23.85 13.08
CA THR A 27 -44.13 24.76 11.99
C THR A 27 -42.89 25.06 11.15
N GLY A 28 -42.75 24.39 10.01
CA GLY A 28 -42.10 24.99 8.83
C GLY A 28 -40.67 24.57 8.48
N ARG A 29 -40.18 23.39 8.89
CA ARG A 29 -38.99 22.80 8.23
C ARG A 29 -39.34 22.39 6.79
N VAL A 30 -38.75 23.05 5.80
CA VAL A 30 -38.66 22.47 4.45
C VAL A 30 -37.80 21.21 4.60
N ALA A 31 -38.33 20.04 4.27
CA ALA A 31 -37.58 18.79 4.43
C ALA A 31 -36.27 18.84 3.63
N ALA A 32 -35.19 18.31 4.20
CA ALA A 32 -33.96 18.06 3.46
C ALA A 32 -34.21 16.99 2.38
N PRO A 33 -33.48 16.99 1.25
CA PRO A 33 -33.51 15.91 0.28
C PRO A 33 -33.13 14.59 0.97
N ALA A 34 -33.70 13.49 0.48
CA ALA A 34 -33.53 12.17 1.11
C ALA A 34 -32.05 11.76 1.29
N ALA A 35 -31.16 12.15 0.36
CA ALA A 35 -29.73 11.86 0.44
C ALA A 35 -29.04 12.60 1.60
N LEU A 36 -29.33 13.89 1.79
CA LEU A 36 -28.79 14.70 2.89
C LEU A 36 -29.36 14.25 4.23
N GLN A 37 -30.68 13.97 4.28
CA GLN A 37 -31.34 13.48 5.48
C GLN A 37 -30.75 12.15 5.98
N ALA A 38 -30.43 11.22 5.07
CA ALA A 38 -29.83 9.95 5.44
C ALA A 38 -28.44 10.10 6.09
N VAL A 39 -27.67 11.12 5.71
CA VAL A 39 -26.34 11.42 6.31
C VAL A 39 -26.51 12.05 7.69
N LEU A 40 -27.43 13.01 7.84
CA LEU A 40 -27.70 13.72 9.09
C LEU A 40 -28.06 12.79 10.27
N ASP A 41 -28.71 11.66 9.99
CA ASP A 41 -29.12 10.70 11.01
C ASP A 41 -27.96 9.80 11.51
N THR A 42 -26.74 9.95 10.98
CA THR A 42 -25.57 9.09 11.28
C THR A 42 -24.68 9.67 12.39
N PRO A 43 -24.24 8.88 13.40
CA PRO A 43 -23.27 9.33 14.40
C PRO A 43 -21.92 9.73 13.80
N GLY A 44 -21.28 10.78 14.33
CA GLY A 44 -19.99 11.26 13.83
C GLY A 44 -20.10 12.09 12.55
N THR A 45 -21.20 12.81 12.38
CA THR A 45 -21.43 13.75 11.28
C THR A 45 -21.02 15.16 11.69
N VAL A 46 -20.43 15.92 10.78
CA VAL A 46 -20.26 17.36 10.86
C VAL A 46 -21.20 18.02 9.88
N HIS A 47 -22.05 18.91 10.37
CA HIS A 47 -23.07 19.60 9.61
C HIS A 47 -22.79 21.10 9.61
N PHE A 48 -22.59 21.72 8.44
CA PHE A 48 -22.29 23.14 8.33
C PHE A 48 -23.08 23.82 7.23
N THR A 49 -23.21 25.15 7.34
CA THR A 49 -23.74 25.98 6.27
C THR A 49 -22.67 26.96 5.79
N THR A 50 -22.82 27.50 4.58
CA THR A 50 -21.90 28.52 4.08
C THR A 50 -22.59 29.50 3.14
N SER A 51 -22.16 30.76 3.21
CA SER A 51 -22.50 31.83 2.27
C SER A 51 -21.45 32.95 2.35
N GLY A 52 -21.25 33.68 1.26
CA GLY A 52 -20.50 34.94 1.22
C GLY A 52 -21.43 36.11 0.87
N ASP A 53 -20.90 37.32 0.88
CA ASP A 53 -21.59 38.51 0.36
C ASP A 53 -22.87 38.80 1.15
N ILE A 54 -22.73 38.85 2.48
CA ILE A 54 -23.87 38.79 3.41
C ILE A 54 -24.58 40.14 3.50
N SER A 55 -23.85 41.25 3.70
CA SER A 55 -24.39 42.59 3.98
C SER A 55 -25.24 42.68 5.26
N ALA A 56 -25.97 43.79 5.44
CA ALA A 56 -26.97 43.98 6.49
C ALA A 56 -28.40 44.13 5.93
N SER A 57 -28.66 43.65 4.71
CA SER A 57 -29.95 43.80 4.02
C SER A 57 -31.08 42.98 4.66
N SER A 58 -32.33 43.20 4.24
CA SER A 58 -33.45 42.36 4.65
C SER A 58 -33.35 40.94 4.07
N GLN A 59 -32.72 40.78 2.91
CA GLN A 59 -32.38 39.47 2.35
C GLN A 59 -31.34 38.77 3.24
N ALA A 60 -30.29 39.48 3.67
CA ALA A 60 -29.30 38.98 4.61
C ALA A 60 -29.93 38.49 5.91
N ALA A 61 -30.90 39.26 6.42
CA ALA A 61 -31.65 38.88 7.60
C ALA A 61 -32.40 37.55 7.41
N THR A 62 -32.94 37.32 6.21
CA THR A 62 -33.66 36.08 5.86
C THR A 62 -32.70 34.89 5.77
N VAL A 63 -31.56 35.07 5.09
CA VAL A 63 -30.51 34.04 4.94
C VAL A 63 -29.92 33.64 6.30
N LEU A 64 -29.60 34.60 7.18
CA LEU A 64 -29.10 34.29 8.52
C LEU A 64 -30.16 33.66 9.43
N THR A 65 -31.43 34.04 9.29
CA THR A 65 -32.53 33.36 10.00
C THR A 65 -32.68 31.92 9.50
N GLN A 66 -32.45 31.67 8.22
CA GLN A 66 -32.43 30.33 7.66
C GLN A 66 -31.31 29.48 8.28
N VAL A 67 -30.10 30.01 8.49
CA VAL A 67 -29.02 29.30 9.20
C VAL A 67 -29.51 28.78 10.55
N ARG A 68 -30.17 29.62 11.35
CA ARG A 68 -30.75 29.17 12.64
C ARG A 68 -31.84 28.10 12.48
N SER A 69 -32.63 28.16 11.40
CA SER A 69 -33.67 27.16 11.15
C SER A 69 -33.12 25.81 10.69
N ILE A 70 -31.99 25.83 9.98
CA ILE A 70 -31.24 24.63 9.57
C ILE A 70 -30.63 23.97 10.82
N ASP A 71 -30.17 24.78 11.78
CA ASP A 71 -29.50 24.35 13.02
C ASP A 71 -28.20 23.53 12.73
N PRO A 72 -27.25 24.10 11.97
CA PRO A 72 -25.97 23.45 11.71
C PRO A 72 -25.02 23.54 12.93
N ASP A 73 -23.92 22.80 12.90
CA ASP A 73 -22.86 22.89 13.92
C ASP A 73 -22.10 24.22 13.81
N LEU A 74 -21.93 24.73 12.59
CA LEU A 74 -21.20 25.98 12.29
C LEU A 74 -21.66 26.61 10.96
N HIS A 75 -21.30 27.88 10.78
CA HIS A 75 -21.43 28.59 9.50
C HIS A 75 -20.08 29.12 9.03
N LEU A 76 -19.73 28.88 7.76
CA LEU A 76 -18.54 29.47 7.11
C LEU A 76 -18.94 30.73 6.33
N ALA A 77 -18.52 31.90 6.81
CA ALA A 77 -18.74 33.18 6.16
C ALA A 77 -17.59 33.50 5.18
N LEU A 78 -17.88 33.42 3.89
CA LEU A 78 -16.87 33.43 2.81
C LEU A 78 -16.45 34.85 2.38
N GLY A 79 -16.33 35.79 3.31
CA GLY A 79 -15.93 37.17 3.03
C GLY A 79 -17.03 38.06 2.47
N ASP A 80 -16.71 39.36 2.40
CA ASP A 80 -17.63 40.46 2.11
C ASP A 80 -18.82 40.45 3.08
N LEU A 81 -18.51 40.84 4.32
CA LEU A 81 -19.36 40.66 5.48
C LEU A 81 -20.44 41.72 5.55
N SER A 82 -20.10 42.97 5.88
CA SER A 82 -21.11 44.01 6.17
C SER A 82 -21.37 44.97 5.00
N TYR A 83 -20.38 45.19 4.12
CA TYR A 83 -20.33 46.31 3.18
C TYR A 83 -20.49 47.69 3.83
N GLY A 84 -20.32 47.76 5.15
CA GLY A 84 -20.51 48.95 5.97
C GLY A 84 -19.26 49.83 6.02
N ALA A 85 -19.34 50.92 6.77
CA ALA A 85 -18.17 51.73 7.05
C ALA A 85 -17.29 51.04 8.11
N THR A 86 -15.97 51.13 7.95
CA THR A 86 -15.01 50.70 8.97
C THR A 86 -15.25 51.41 10.30
N GLY A 87 -15.24 50.65 11.40
CA GLY A 87 -15.61 51.10 12.75
C GLY A 87 -17.08 50.85 13.12
N ALA A 88 -17.92 50.38 12.20
CA ALA A 88 -19.32 50.02 12.44
C ALA A 88 -19.57 48.50 12.54
N GLU A 89 -18.51 47.69 12.62
CA GLU A 89 -18.54 46.22 12.60
C GLU A 89 -19.40 45.63 13.71
N GLN A 90 -19.41 46.26 14.90
CA GLN A 90 -20.22 45.79 16.04
C GLN A 90 -21.71 45.73 15.70
N ALA A 91 -22.25 46.71 14.96
CA ALA A 91 -23.66 46.71 14.59
C ALA A 91 -24.01 45.53 13.67
N TRP A 92 -23.06 45.13 12.82
CA TRP A 92 -23.22 43.96 11.97
C TRP A 92 -23.06 42.65 12.77
N CYS A 93 -22.10 42.59 13.70
CA CYS A 93 -21.97 41.47 14.64
C CYS A 93 -23.25 41.26 15.46
N ASP A 94 -23.89 42.33 15.95
CA ASP A 94 -25.18 42.27 16.65
C ASP A 94 -26.31 41.81 15.70
N PHE A 95 -26.28 42.26 14.44
CA PHE A 95 -27.20 41.82 13.41
C PHE A 95 -27.09 40.31 13.13
N VAL A 96 -25.88 39.76 13.07
CA VAL A 96 -25.64 38.32 12.89
C VAL A 96 -26.06 37.56 14.14
N THR A 97 -25.53 37.89 15.30
CA THR A 97 -25.77 37.16 16.56
C THR A 97 -27.23 37.18 17.01
N SER A 98 -27.98 38.23 16.72
CA SER A 98 -29.43 38.26 16.98
C SER A 98 -30.23 37.25 16.14
N ARG A 99 -29.67 36.77 15.02
CA ARG A 99 -30.30 35.82 14.09
C ARG A 99 -29.80 34.40 14.28
N VAL A 100 -28.49 34.19 14.33
CA VAL A 100 -27.89 32.85 14.45
C VAL A 100 -27.66 32.43 15.90
N GLY A 101 -27.63 33.38 16.84
CA GLY A 101 -27.34 33.15 18.26
C GLY A 101 -25.93 33.61 18.64
N ALA A 102 -25.80 34.23 19.81
CA ALA A 102 -24.54 34.87 20.24
C ALA A 102 -23.38 33.90 20.53
N GLY A 103 -23.64 32.61 20.73
CA GLY A 103 -22.62 31.58 20.95
C GLY A 103 -22.43 30.62 19.78
N PHE A 104 -23.10 30.87 18.66
CA PHE A 104 -23.03 30.01 17.47
C PHE A 104 -21.67 30.16 16.78
N PRO A 105 -20.98 29.06 16.40
CA PRO A 105 -19.73 29.11 15.64
C PRO A 105 -19.96 29.70 14.24
N PHE A 106 -19.44 30.92 14.04
CA PHE A 106 -19.61 31.70 12.82
C PHE A 106 -18.23 32.08 12.30
N GLU A 107 -17.65 31.18 11.52
CA GLU A 107 -16.25 31.20 11.13
C GLU A 107 -16.01 32.19 9.99
N LEU A 108 -15.14 33.18 10.24
CA LEU A 108 -14.91 34.30 9.34
C LEU A 108 -13.78 34.02 8.36
N LEU A 109 -13.93 34.56 7.16
CA LEU A 109 -12.88 34.78 6.19
C LEU A 109 -13.02 36.19 5.61
N SER A 110 -11.92 36.85 5.28
CA SER A 110 -11.95 38.18 4.65
C SER A 110 -12.32 38.09 3.18
N GLY A 111 -13.16 39.02 2.72
CA GLY A 111 -13.27 39.41 1.32
C GLY A 111 -12.52 40.70 1.03
N ASN A 112 -12.65 41.22 -0.20
CA ASN A 112 -12.00 42.49 -0.55
C ASN A 112 -12.60 43.69 0.16
N HIS A 113 -13.81 43.59 0.71
CA HIS A 113 -14.41 44.66 1.51
C HIS A 113 -13.82 44.76 2.92
N GLU A 114 -13.19 43.70 3.45
CA GLU A 114 -12.61 43.67 4.80
C GLU A 114 -11.07 43.76 4.84
N SER A 115 -10.41 43.52 3.71
CA SER A 115 -8.96 43.29 3.71
C SER A 115 -8.15 44.58 3.88
N ASP A 116 -8.59 45.69 3.28
CA ASP A 116 -7.88 46.97 3.25
C ASP A 116 -8.57 48.09 4.05
N ALA A 117 -9.53 47.72 4.91
CA ALA A 117 -10.34 48.64 5.71
C ALA A 117 -11.22 49.60 4.89
N LEU A 118 -11.54 49.28 3.62
CA LEU A 118 -12.45 50.07 2.80
C LEU A 118 -13.90 50.00 3.30
N ASN A 119 -14.39 48.78 3.57
CA ASN A 119 -15.79 48.53 3.94
C ASN A 119 -15.93 47.59 5.15
N GLY A 120 -15.04 47.80 6.12
CA GLY A 120 -14.92 46.98 7.31
C GLY A 120 -13.49 46.50 7.52
N ASN A 121 -13.15 46.11 8.73
CA ASN A 121 -11.86 45.52 9.07
C ASN A 121 -12.04 44.11 9.64
N ILE A 122 -11.39 43.11 9.03
CA ILE A 122 -11.52 41.72 9.48
C ILE A 122 -11.19 41.51 10.96
N ASN A 123 -10.23 42.27 11.51
CA ASN A 123 -9.84 42.12 12.91
C ASN A 123 -10.95 42.61 13.84
N ASP A 124 -11.68 43.66 13.45
CA ASP A 124 -12.79 44.22 14.24
C ASP A 124 -14.00 43.28 14.21
N PHE A 125 -14.31 42.69 13.05
CA PHE A 125 -15.30 41.60 12.98
C PHE A 125 -14.93 40.40 13.84
N SER A 126 -13.67 39.98 13.78
CA SER A 126 -13.16 38.85 14.58
C SER A 126 -13.22 39.15 16.09
N ALA A 127 -13.11 40.42 16.48
CA ALA A 127 -13.24 40.84 17.88
C ALA A 127 -14.69 40.81 18.38
N CYS A 128 -15.67 41.18 17.53
CA CYS A 128 -17.09 41.17 17.91
C CYS A 128 -17.84 39.85 17.63
N LEU A 129 -17.25 38.92 16.88
CA LEU A 129 -17.71 37.53 16.71
C LEU A 129 -16.61 36.54 17.15
N PRO A 130 -16.39 36.40 18.47
CA PRO A 130 -15.23 35.66 18.99
C PRO A 130 -15.40 34.14 19.00
N ASN A 131 -16.50 33.60 18.49
CA ASN A 131 -16.87 32.17 18.59
C ASN A 131 -16.11 31.29 17.61
N GLN A 132 -14.78 31.39 17.63
CA GLN A 132 -13.88 30.62 16.78
C GLN A 132 -13.83 29.17 17.23
N LEU A 133 -13.73 28.26 16.27
CA LEU A 133 -13.49 26.85 16.58
C LEU A 133 -12.14 26.64 17.30
N PRO A 134 -12.08 25.74 18.29
CA PRO A 134 -10.83 25.41 18.97
C PRO A 134 -9.85 24.68 18.03
N GLY A 135 -8.57 24.71 18.35
CA GLY A 135 -7.53 24.00 17.58
C GLY A 135 -7.12 24.67 16.27
N LEU A 136 -7.58 25.90 16.00
CA LEU A 136 -7.22 26.65 14.80
C LEU A 136 -5.70 26.88 14.69
N VAL A 137 -5.17 26.70 13.48
CA VAL A 137 -3.77 26.98 13.14
C VAL A 137 -3.70 28.03 12.02
N GLY A 138 -3.07 29.16 12.32
CA GLY A 138 -2.84 30.25 11.36
C GLY A 138 -3.35 31.59 11.87
N THR A 139 -3.70 32.48 10.93
CA THR A 139 -4.29 33.80 11.20
C THR A 139 -5.77 33.76 10.88
N TYR A 140 -6.62 33.72 11.92
CA TYR A 140 -8.08 33.71 11.77
C TYR A 140 -8.57 34.88 10.90
N GLY A 141 -9.60 34.62 10.10
CA GLY A 141 -10.12 35.58 9.12
C GLY A 141 -9.28 35.76 7.86
N ARG A 142 -8.07 35.18 7.74
CA ARG A 142 -7.19 35.42 6.57
C ARG A 142 -6.56 34.17 5.97
N GLN A 143 -5.90 33.37 6.79
CA GLN A 143 -5.28 32.11 6.38
C GLN A 143 -5.16 31.19 7.60
N TYR A 144 -6.03 30.20 7.68
CA TYR A 144 -6.04 29.26 8.79
C TYR A 144 -6.61 27.91 8.37
N TYR A 145 -6.30 26.88 9.14
CA TYR A 145 -7.03 25.62 9.05
C TYR A 145 -7.51 25.18 10.42
N VAL A 146 -8.57 24.39 10.43
CA VAL A 146 -9.14 23.78 11.64
C VAL A 146 -9.74 22.41 11.30
N ASP A 147 -9.54 21.48 12.22
CA ASP A 147 -10.02 20.11 12.15
C ASP A 147 -11.33 20.00 12.94
N VAL A 148 -12.37 19.47 12.30
CA VAL A 148 -13.71 19.39 12.89
C VAL A 148 -14.26 17.96 12.80
N PRO A 149 -14.66 17.37 13.93
CA PRO A 149 -14.40 17.83 15.31
C PRO A 149 -12.89 17.85 15.64
N GLU A 150 -12.47 18.59 16.67
CA GLU A 150 -11.05 18.68 17.06
C GLU A 150 -10.44 17.30 17.38
N VAL A 151 -11.25 16.39 17.92
CA VAL A 151 -10.87 15.00 18.20
C VAL A 151 -11.59 14.08 17.24
N ASN A 152 -10.83 13.22 16.54
CA ASN A 152 -11.31 12.36 15.46
C ASN A 152 -11.99 13.16 14.34
N PRO A 153 -11.24 14.07 13.67
CA PRO A 153 -11.82 14.95 12.67
C PRO A 153 -12.40 14.20 11.49
N VAL A 154 -13.53 14.69 11.02
CA VAL A 154 -14.20 14.24 9.80
C VAL A 154 -13.84 15.14 8.63
N VAL A 155 -13.65 16.43 8.89
CA VAL A 155 -13.32 17.42 7.87
C VAL A 155 -12.23 18.37 8.38
N ARG A 156 -11.27 18.70 7.51
CA ARG A 156 -10.39 19.85 7.67
C ARG A 156 -10.90 20.99 6.81
N TYR A 157 -11.18 22.12 7.43
CA TYR A 157 -11.38 23.38 6.71
C TYR A 157 -10.04 24.08 6.54
N VAL A 158 -9.69 24.44 5.31
CA VAL A 158 -8.49 25.24 4.98
C VAL A 158 -8.97 26.56 4.37
N MET A 159 -8.96 27.61 5.17
CA MET A 159 -9.53 28.91 4.83
C MET A 159 -8.40 29.85 4.38
N ILE A 160 -8.52 30.40 3.17
CA ILE A 160 -7.45 31.19 2.52
C ILE A 160 -8.00 32.45 1.85
N SER A 161 -7.26 33.55 1.92
CA SER A 161 -7.61 34.82 1.28
C SER A 161 -6.64 35.20 0.15
N PRO A 162 -6.72 34.55 -1.03
CA PRO A 162 -5.86 34.87 -2.17
C PRO A 162 -6.24 36.19 -2.82
N ALA A 163 -5.22 36.87 -3.36
CA ALA A 163 -5.39 38.11 -4.14
C ALA A 163 -6.11 39.25 -3.38
N LEU A 164 -5.95 39.28 -2.04
CA LEU A 164 -6.41 40.38 -1.20
C LEU A 164 -5.24 41.22 -0.71
N THR A 165 -5.45 42.53 -0.63
CA THR A 165 -4.47 43.48 -0.10
C THR A 165 -4.83 43.80 1.34
N TYR A 166 -3.87 43.59 2.23
CA TYR A 166 -3.97 43.95 3.65
C TYR A 166 -2.99 45.09 3.96
N PRO A 167 -3.02 45.67 5.18
CA PRO A 167 -2.05 46.72 5.56
C PRO A 167 -0.59 46.27 5.46
N ASP A 168 -0.31 44.97 5.54
CA ASP A 168 1.02 44.38 5.36
C ASP A 168 1.36 44.02 3.89
N GLY A 169 0.48 44.36 2.95
CA GLY A 169 0.65 44.21 1.51
C GLY A 169 -0.26 43.16 0.87
N LEU A 170 0.02 42.85 -0.40
CA LEU A 170 -0.73 41.85 -1.16
C LEU A 170 -0.44 40.44 -0.65
N TRP A 171 -1.49 39.70 -0.31
CA TRP A 171 -1.39 38.29 0.04
C TRP A 171 -1.39 37.43 -1.22
N SER A 172 -0.21 37.24 -1.79
CA SER A 172 0.00 36.44 -3.00
C SER A 172 0.07 34.93 -2.74
N TYR A 173 -0.64 34.17 -3.58
CA TYR A 173 -0.64 32.71 -3.65
C TYR A 173 -0.05 32.21 -4.98
N SER A 174 0.82 33.00 -5.60
CA SER A 174 1.58 32.55 -6.77
C SER A 174 2.35 31.27 -6.45
N ALA A 175 2.55 30.42 -7.46
CA ALA A 175 3.28 29.16 -7.30
C ALA A 175 4.63 29.37 -6.58
N GLY A 176 4.85 28.61 -5.51
CA GLY A 176 6.06 28.68 -4.70
C GLY A 176 6.11 29.79 -3.66
N SER A 177 5.10 30.67 -3.57
CA SER A 177 5.02 31.62 -2.46
C SER A 177 4.82 30.91 -1.12
N ALA A 178 5.17 31.56 -0.01
CA ALA A 178 5.01 31.00 1.33
C ALA A 178 3.54 30.60 1.61
N ARG A 179 2.57 31.40 1.15
CA ARG A 179 1.14 31.13 1.35
C ARG A 179 0.65 29.98 0.46
N TYR A 180 1.16 29.87 -0.77
CA TYR A 180 0.90 28.73 -1.65
C TYR A 180 1.41 27.42 -1.03
N GLN A 181 2.65 27.42 -0.53
CA GLN A 181 3.26 26.26 0.13
C GLN A 181 2.54 25.90 1.43
N TRP A 182 2.16 26.90 2.22
CA TRP A 182 1.38 26.69 3.44
C TRP A 182 0.03 26.04 3.13
N THR A 183 -0.66 26.50 2.08
CA THR A 183 -1.95 25.92 1.65
C THR A 183 -1.77 24.47 1.24
N ALA A 184 -0.76 24.18 0.42
CA ALA A 184 -0.43 22.81 0.04
C ALA A 184 -0.14 21.93 1.26
N ALA A 185 0.64 22.42 2.22
CA ALA A 185 0.99 21.69 3.44
C ALA A 185 -0.21 21.46 4.36
N ALA A 186 -1.15 22.41 4.47
CA ALA A 186 -2.37 22.24 5.25
C ALA A 186 -3.26 21.12 4.68
N ILE A 187 -3.39 21.07 3.35
CA ILE A 187 -4.12 20.03 2.62
C ILE A 187 -3.41 18.67 2.78
N ASP A 188 -2.11 18.60 2.50
CA ASP A 188 -1.32 17.37 2.61
C ASP A 188 -1.30 16.83 4.05
N GLY A 189 -1.21 17.73 5.03
CA GLY A 189 -1.27 17.38 6.44
C GLY A 189 -2.60 16.77 6.87
N ALA A 190 -3.72 17.16 6.24
CA ALA A 190 -5.02 16.55 6.51
C ALA A 190 -5.04 15.09 6.03
N ARG A 191 -4.52 14.85 4.83
CA ARG A 191 -4.42 13.51 4.23
C ARG A 191 -3.49 12.62 5.05
N ALA A 192 -2.33 13.14 5.45
CA ALA A 192 -1.39 12.42 6.31
C ALA A 192 -1.98 12.07 7.69
N ALA A 193 -2.86 12.93 8.22
CA ALA A 193 -3.57 12.68 9.47
C ALA A 193 -4.83 11.80 9.31
N GLY A 194 -5.13 11.31 8.10
CA GLY A 194 -6.30 10.48 7.84
C GLY A 194 -7.64 11.21 7.92
N VAL A 195 -7.65 12.55 7.84
CA VAL A 195 -8.88 13.34 7.86
C VAL A 195 -9.71 13.02 6.61
N PRO A 196 -10.96 12.53 6.74
CA PRO A 196 -11.74 12.09 5.61
C PRO A 196 -11.93 13.16 4.53
N TRP A 197 -12.28 14.39 4.90
CA TRP A 197 -12.59 15.45 3.92
C TRP A 197 -11.70 16.66 4.08
N VAL A 198 -11.33 17.28 2.96
CA VAL A 198 -10.68 18.59 2.95
C VAL A 198 -11.58 19.54 2.18
N VAL A 199 -12.02 20.58 2.87
CA VAL A 199 -12.81 21.69 2.31
C VAL A 199 -11.94 22.93 2.33
N VAL A 200 -11.80 23.61 1.19
CA VAL A 200 -11.05 24.86 1.09
C VAL A 200 -12.02 26.01 0.89
N GLY A 201 -12.01 26.99 1.79
CA GLY A 201 -12.81 28.21 1.65
C GLY A 201 -11.95 29.38 1.20
N MET A 202 -12.41 30.15 0.20
CA MET A 202 -11.77 31.38 -0.23
C MET A 202 -12.79 32.41 -0.70
N HIS A 203 -12.57 33.71 -0.52
CA HIS A 203 -13.58 34.68 -0.98
C HIS A 203 -13.69 34.73 -2.52
N LYS A 204 -12.56 34.93 -3.20
CA LYS A 204 -12.51 35.14 -4.66
C LYS A 204 -12.47 33.81 -5.43
N PRO A 205 -13.45 33.51 -6.31
CA PRO A 205 -13.39 32.33 -7.16
C PRO A 205 -12.31 32.47 -8.26
N CYS A 206 -11.93 31.33 -8.85
CA CYS A 206 -11.09 31.32 -10.05
C CYS A 206 -11.84 30.87 -11.30
N LEU A 207 -12.78 29.92 -11.18
CA LEU A 207 -13.78 29.64 -12.21
C LEU A 207 -15.01 30.48 -11.93
N SER A 208 -15.59 31.10 -12.95
CA SER A 208 -16.79 31.90 -12.80
C SER A 208 -17.74 31.71 -13.98
N VAL A 209 -18.99 32.10 -13.74
CA VAL A 209 -20.01 32.36 -14.77
C VAL A 209 -20.70 33.69 -14.48
N GLY A 210 -20.01 34.57 -13.75
CA GLY A 210 -20.46 35.89 -13.34
C GLY A 210 -19.63 36.99 -13.98
N GLN A 211 -19.16 37.93 -13.18
CA GLN A 211 -18.49 39.15 -13.68
C GLN A 211 -16.96 39.13 -13.57
N TYR A 212 -16.42 38.24 -12.74
CA TYR A 212 -15.01 38.22 -12.36
C TYR A 212 -14.24 37.10 -13.03
N SER A 213 -13.00 37.43 -13.42
CA SER A 213 -12.02 36.47 -13.91
C SER A 213 -11.23 35.84 -12.76
N CYS A 214 -10.34 34.89 -13.05
CA CYS A 214 -9.48 34.27 -12.04
C CYS A 214 -8.44 35.22 -11.43
N GLU A 215 -8.85 36.01 -10.45
CA GLU A 215 -7.95 36.85 -9.65
C GLU A 215 -6.98 36.06 -8.75
N PRO A 216 -7.38 34.94 -8.09
CA PRO A 216 -6.44 34.13 -7.29
C PRO A 216 -5.26 33.58 -8.08
N GLY A 217 -5.43 33.45 -9.40
CA GLY A 217 -4.45 32.91 -10.33
C GLY A 217 -4.59 31.40 -10.57
N SER A 218 -4.30 31.00 -11.81
CA SER A 218 -4.42 29.60 -12.26
C SER A 218 -3.52 28.63 -11.50
N ALA A 219 -2.40 29.10 -10.95
CA ALA A 219 -1.49 28.28 -10.15
C ALA A 219 -2.17 27.73 -8.89
N LEU A 220 -2.85 28.58 -8.12
CA LEU A 220 -3.56 28.15 -6.91
C LEU A 220 -4.71 27.21 -7.28
N MET A 221 -5.50 27.54 -8.30
CA MET A 221 -6.57 26.66 -8.76
C MET A 221 -6.05 25.26 -9.12
N ASN A 222 -4.98 25.18 -9.90
CA ASN A 222 -4.40 23.90 -10.29
C ASN A 222 -3.72 23.17 -9.14
N LEU A 223 -3.24 23.88 -8.10
CA LEU A 223 -2.86 23.24 -6.83
C LEU A 223 -4.05 22.51 -6.23
N LEU A 224 -5.19 23.19 -6.05
CA LEU A 224 -6.38 22.58 -5.42
C LEU A 224 -6.88 21.37 -6.21
N VAL A 225 -6.94 21.48 -7.54
CA VAL A 225 -7.32 20.38 -8.44
C VAL A 225 -6.32 19.22 -8.39
N SER A 226 -5.01 19.50 -8.47
CA SER A 226 -3.98 18.45 -8.42
C SER A 226 -3.94 17.72 -7.07
N LYS A 227 -4.22 18.45 -5.98
CA LYS A 227 -4.35 17.89 -4.63
C LYS A 227 -5.69 17.21 -4.38
N LYS A 228 -6.62 17.25 -5.34
CA LYS A 228 -7.96 16.64 -5.25
C LYS A 228 -8.66 17.07 -3.95
N VAL A 229 -8.67 18.38 -3.69
CA VAL A 229 -9.50 18.96 -2.64
C VAL A 229 -10.94 18.55 -2.90
N ASP A 230 -11.68 18.11 -1.89
CA ASP A 230 -12.99 17.51 -2.10
C ASP A 230 -14.01 18.58 -2.52
N LEU A 231 -14.05 19.70 -1.79
CA LEU A 231 -14.92 20.84 -2.04
C LEU A 231 -14.16 22.15 -1.84
N VAL A 232 -14.27 23.05 -2.81
CA VAL A 232 -13.77 24.41 -2.75
C VAL A 232 -14.95 25.36 -2.72
N LEU A 233 -15.01 26.24 -1.72
CA LEU A 233 -16.10 27.16 -1.46
C LEU A 233 -15.64 28.59 -1.71
N SER A 234 -16.48 29.40 -2.38
CA SER A 234 -16.23 30.83 -2.54
C SER A 234 -17.45 31.73 -2.52
N GLY A 235 -17.25 33.02 -2.33
CA GLY A 235 -18.26 34.08 -2.47
C GLY A 235 -17.95 34.95 -3.67
N HIS A 236 -17.94 36.27 -3.46
CA HIS A 236 -17.53 37.36 -4.36
C HIS A 236 -18.42 37.54 -5.60
N GLU A 237 -18.69 36.46 -6.32
CA GLU A 237 -19.74 36.44 -7.32
C GLU A 237 -21.09 36.38 -6.61
N HIS A 238 -21.94 37.38 -6.83
CA HIS A 238 -23.24 37.47 -6.17
C HIS A 238 -24.27 36.51 -6.81
N LEU A 239 -23.96 35.22 -6.84
CA LEU A 239 -24.77 34.16 -7.43
C LEU A 239 -24.39 32.82 -6.80
N TYR A 240 -25.23 31.81 -7.01
CA TYR A 240 -24.87 30.43 -6.78
C TYR A 240 -24.36 29.78 -8.08
N ALA A 241 -23.23 29.09 -8.01
CA ALA A 241 -22.82 28.20 -9.07
C ALA A 241 -21.99 27.04 -8.54
N ARG A 242 -22.21 25.83 -9.06
CA ARG A 242 -21.45 24.63 -8.71
C ARG A 242 -20.85 23.99 -9.95
N SER A 243 -19.57 23.69 -9.90
CA SER A 243 -18.88 22.94 -10.94
C SER A 243 -19.25 21.45 -10.93
N LYS A 244 -19.08 20.82 -12.09
CA LYS A 244 -18.83 19.38 -12.20
C LYS A 244 -17.56 19.01 -11.44
N GLN A 245 -17.28 17.73 -11.25
CA GLN A 245 -16.04 17.32 -10.60
C GLN A 245 -14.86 17.42 -11.58
N LEU A 246 -13.88 18.25 -11.25
CA LEU A 246 -12.77 18.58 -12.12
C LEU A 246 -11.48 17.90 -11.68
N ALA A 247 -10.71 17.34 -12.61
CA ALA A 247 -9.39 16.80 -12.32
C ALA A 247 -8.44 16.87 -13.51
N HIS A 248 -7.15 16.86 -13.21
CA HIS A 248 -6.13 16.61 -14.22
C HIS A 248 -6.19 15.18 -14.76
N GLY A 249 -5.55 14.93 -15.89
CA GLY A 249 -5.36 13.61 -16.47
C GLY A 249 -4.88 13.68 -17.91
N PRO A 250 -4.97 12.57 -18.68
CA PRO A 250 -4.33 12.47 -19.99
C PRO A 250 -4.75 13.56 -20.99
N SER A 251 -6.01 14.00 -20.91
CA SER A 251 -6.60 15.05 -21.76
C SER A 251 -6.77 16.40 -21.05
N CYS A 252 -6.20 16.56 -19.85
CA CYS A 252 -6.22 17.79 -19.07
C CYS A 252 -4.97 17.88 -18.20
N SER A 253 -3.92 18.52 -18.70
CA SER A 253 -2.71 18.78 -17.92
C SER A 253 -2.91 19.85 -16.85
N SER A 254 -3.83 20.77 -17.09
CA SER A 254 -4.19 21.87 -16.21
C SER A 254 -5.58 22.38 -16.59
N VAL A 255 -6.32 22.89 -15.60
CA VAL A 255 -7.53 23.68 -15.85
C VAL A 255 -7.10 25.11 -16.11
N THR A 256 -7.40 25.62 -17.30
CA THR A 256 -7.03 26.97 -17.73
C THR A 256 -8.24 27.90 -17.59
N PRO A 257 -8.21 28.88 -16.66
CA PRO A 257 -9.29 29.84 -16.51
C PRO A 257 -9.57 30.63 -17.79
N GLY A 258 -10.83 31.01 -17.98
CA GLY A 258 -11.38 31.63 -19.19
C GLY A 258 -11.52 30.69 -20.38
N THR A 259 -11.39 29.37 -20.20
CA THR A 259 -11.55 28.38 -21.28
C THR A 259 -12.18 27.09 -20.78
N TYR A 260 -12.87 26.36 -21.66
CA TYR A 260 -13.35 25.02 -21.36
C TYR A 260 -12.53 23.92 -22.03
N THR A 261 -12.09 22.95 -21.23
CA THR A 261 -11.44 21.73 -21.67
C THR A 261 -12.23 20.54 -21.15
N ALA A 262 -12.97 19.87 -22.04
CA ALA A 262 -13.81 18.72 -21.68
C ALA A 262 -13.04 17.62 -20.93
N GLY A 263 -11.76 17.42 -21.28
CA GLY A 263 -10.87 16.46 -20.63
C GLY A 263 -10.59 16.73 -19.16
N CYS A 264 -10.94 17.91 -18.63
CA CYS A 264 -10.81 18.26 -17.21
C CYS A 264 -12.03 17.85 -16.38
N VAL A 265 -13.17 17.56 -17.00
CA VAL A 265 -14.35 17.02 -16.30
C VAL A 265 -14.13 15.52 -16.08
N ARG A 266 -14.21 15.07 -14.82
CA ARG A 266 -14.15 13.64 -14.47
C ARG A 266 -15.52 13.04 -14.26
N ASP A 267 -16.36 13.78 -13.57
CA ASP A 267 -17.72 13.38 -13.29
C ASP A 267 -18.62 14.60 -13.46
N ALA A 268 -19.76 14.38 -14.12
CA ALA A 268 -20.69 15.43 -14.51
C ALA A 268 -22.08 15.25 -13.87
N ASP A 269 -22.29 14.17 -13.12
CA ASP A 269 -23.56 13.95 -12.43
C ASP A 269 -23.56 14.58 -11.01
N ASN A 270 -24.54 14.20 -10.18
CA ASN A 270 -24.69 14.70 -8.81
C ASN A 270 -24.26 13.68 -7.74
N SER A 271 -23.80 12.49 -8.14
CA SER A 271 -23.34 11.37 -7.30
C SER A 271 -21.84 11.13 -7.51
N LEU A 272 -21.06 12.09 -7.04
CA LEU A 272 -19.63 12.23 -7.29
C LEU A 272 -18.78 11.26 -6.44
N VAL A 273 -17.55 11.05 -6.86
CA VAL A 273 -16.63 10.07 -6.25
C VAL A 273 -15.50 10.78 -5.50
N LYS A 274 -15.31 10.44 -4.22
CA LYS A 274 -14.19 10.95 -3.41
C LYS A 274 -12.84 10.66 -4.10
N GLY A 275 -11.97 11.66 -4.15
CA GLY A 275 -10.64 11.52 -4.75
C GLY A 275 -10.63 11.41 -6.29
N ALA A 276 -11.78 11.48 -6.97
CA ALA A 276 -11.80 11.56 -8.43
C ALA A 276 -11.43 12.96 -8.95
N GLY A 277 -11.69 14.01 -8.18
CA GLY A 277 -11.36 15.40 -8.49
C GLY A 277 -11.96 16.38 -7.49
N THR A 278 -11.97 17.66 -7.85
CA THR A 278 -12.42 18.79 -7.03
C THR A 278 -13.73 19.38 -7.53
N VAL A 279 -14.64 19.68 -6.61
CA VAL A 279 -15.85 20.45 -6.87
C VAL A 279 -15.65 21.88 -6.39
N PHE A 280 -15.98 22.86 -7.22
CA PHE A 280 -15.99 24.28 -6.86
C PHE A 280 -17.45 24.73 -6.69
N ALA A 281 -17.76 25.41 -5.60
CA ALA A 281 -19.06 26.00 -5.36
C ALA A 281 -18.91 27.47 -4.97
N ILE A 282 -19.52 28.34 -5.76
CA ILE A 282 -19.68 29.76 -5.48
C ILE A 282 -21.04 29.95 -4.79
N VAL A 283 -21.03 30.60 -3.64
CA VAL A 283 -22.16 30.77 -2.73
C VAL A 283 -22.22 32.23 -2.25
N GLY A 284 -22.03 33.20 -3.16
CA GLY A 284 -22.18 34.64 -2.85
C GLY A 284 -23.64 35.07 -2.81
N THR A 285 -24.44 34.34 -2.04
CA THR A 285 -25.90 34.46 -1.99
C THR A 285 -26.39 34.94 -0.62
N GLY A 286 -25.48 35.50 0.18
CA GLY A 286 -25.67 35.83 1.58
C GLY A 286 -26.65 36.98 1.82
N GLY A 287 -26.78 37.93 0.91
CA GLY A 287 -27.76 39.03 1.05
C GLY A 287 -27.47 40.29 0.25
N THR A 288 -26.29 40.43 -0.34
CA THR A 288 -25.99 41.49 -1.32
C THR A 288 -26.70 41.22 -2.65
N PRO A 289 -27.21 42.23 -3.38
CA PRO A 289 -28.00 42.02 -4.61
C PRO A 289 -27.33 41.05 -5.60
N LEU A 290 -28.10 40.02 -5.97
CA LEU A 290 -27.65 38.99 -6.90
C LEU A 290 -27.38 39.57 -8.28
N ARG A 291 -26.43 38.95 -8.98
CA ARG A 291 -26.05 39.30 -10.35
C ARG A 291 -26.42 38.18 -11.30
N ASP A 292 -26.59 38.55 -12.56
CA ASP A 292 -26.89 37.60 -13.62
C ASP A 292 -25.69 36.69 -13.91
N VAL A 293 -26.00 35.42 -14.17
CA VAL A 293 -25.13 34.45 -14.81
C VAL A 293 -24.89 34.87 -16.25
N ASP A 294 -23.63 34.97 -16.67
CA ASP A 294 -23.25 35.09 -18.08
C ASP A 294 -23.37 33.72 -18.75
N GLN A 295 -24.47 33.53 -19.48
CA GLN A 295 -24.74 32.28 -20.21
C GLN A 295 -23.81 32.09 -21.43
N GLY A 296 -23.11 33.14 -21.85
CA GLY A 296 -22.13 33.11 -22.92
C GLY A 296 -20.71 32.77 -22.45
N ASP A 297 -20.48 32.65 -21.14
CA ASP A 297 -19.15 32.36 -20.62
C ASP A 297 -18.69 30.97 -21.07
N THR A 298 -17.48 30.92 -21.62
CA THR A 298 -16.85 29.67 -22.07
C THR A 298 -16.68 28.65 -20.95
N GLU A 299 -16.52 29.10 -19.70
CA GLU A 299 -16.40 28.26 -18.51
C GLU A 299 -17.74 27.66 -18.07
N GLY A 300 -18.88 28.14 -18.59
CA GLY A 300 -20.21 27.66 -18.24
C GLY A 300 -20.38 26.14 -18.37
N GLN A 301 -19.62 25.51 -19.27
CA GLN A 301 -19.62 24.06 -19.44
C GLN A 301 -18.96 23.27 -18.30
N TYR A 302 -18.13 23.91 -17.46
CA TYR A 302 -17.66 23.31 -16.21
C TYR A 302 -18.74 23.30 -15.14
N PHE A 303 -19.76 24.14 -15.22
CA PHE A 303 -20.80 24.23 -14.21
C PHE A 303 -21.92 23.22 -14.44
N ALA A 304 -22.35 22.57 -13.37
CA ALA A 304 -23.48 21.65 -13.33
C ALA A 304 -24.77 22.40 -12.97
N ALA A 305 -24.67 23.47 -12.16
CA ALA A 305 -25.79 24.33 -11.78
C ALA A 305 -25.30 25.77 -11.57
N SER A 306 -26.10 26.76 -12.02
CA SER A 306 -25.78 28.19 -11.89
C SER A 306 -27.05 29.04 -11.77
N SER A 307 -27.44 29.44 -10.56
CA SER A 307 -28.56 30.35 -10.22
C SER A 307 -29.83 30.24 -11.09
N GLY A 308 -30.23 29.02 -11.47
CA GLY A 308 -31.39 28.80 -12.35
C GLY A 308 -31.31 29.51 -13.70
N LEU A 309 -30.10 29.81 -14.21
CA LEU A 309 -29.85 30.53 -15.46
C LEU A 309 -30.63 31.85 -15.56
N ASN A 310 -30.65 32.62 -14.46
CA ASN A 310 -31.33 33.92 -14.30
C ASN A 310 -32.86 33.84 -14.28
N ALA A 311 -33.47 32.67 -14.46
CA ALA A 311 -34.92 32.54 -14.46
C ALA A 311 -35.50 32.78 -13.05
N GLN A 312 -34.88 32.18 -12.02
CA GLN A 312 -35.29 32.33 -10.62
C GLN A 312 -34.07 32.24 -9.68
N PRO A 313 -33.12 33.20 -9.74
CA PRO A 313 -31.99 33.21 -8.83
C PRO A 313 -32.48 33.33 -7.38
N ALA A 314 -31.74 32.75 -6.44
CA ALA A 314 -32.14 32.70 -5.04
C ALA A 314 -30.99 33.12 -4.13
N PHE A 315 -31.32 33.89 -3.10
CA PHE A 315 -30.49 34.03 -1.90
C PHE A 315 -30.56 32.73 -1.11
N GLY A 316 -29.54 32.38 -0.33
CA GLY A 316 -29.58 31.13 0.42
C GLY A 316 -28.25 30.73 1.02
N ASN A 317 -28.24 29.51 1.56
CA ASN A 317 -27.03 28.88 2.09
C ASN A 317 -26.80 27.56 1.36
N LEU A 318 -25.53 27.21 1.15
CA LEU A 318 -25.18 25.83 0.87
C LEU A 318 -25.07 25.09 2.21
N GLU A 319 -25.97 24.15 2.44
CA GLU A 319 -26.00 23.23 3.58
C GLU A 319 -25.17 22.00 3.22
N VAL A 320 -24.24 21.60 4.08
CA VAL A 320 -23.31 20.50 3.83
C VAL A 320 -23.19 19.60 5.05
N SER A 321 -23.36 18.29 4.87
CA SER A 321 -23.14 17.28 5.89
C SER A 321 -22.01 16.33 5.48
N ALA A 322 -21.06 16.12 6.38
CA ALA A 322 -19.91 15.24 6.18
C ALA A 322 -19.88 14.14 7.25
N THR A 323 -19.81 12.88 6.82
CA THR A 323 -19.50 11.68 7.64
C THR A 323 -18.12 11.15 7.26
N ALA A 324 -17.66 10.03 7.82
CA ALA A 324 -16.40 9.42 7.36
C ALA A 324 -16.41 9.05 5.84
N THR A 325 -17.58 8.78 5.26
CA THR A 325 -17.70 8.18 3.91
C THR A 325 -18.56 8.98 2.94
N SER A 326 -19.27 10.01 3.37
CA SER A 326 -20.06 10.86 2.47
C SER A 326 -19.94 12.34 2.83
N LEU A 327 -19.87 13.20 1.81
CA LEU A 327 -20.06 14.64 1.90
C LEU A 327 -21.23 15.01 0.99
N ALA A 328 -22.38 15.32 1.59
CA ALA A 328 -23.61 15.69 0.89
C ALA A 328 -23.86 17.19 1.03
N ALA A 329 -24.28 17.84 -0.06
CA ALA A 329 -24.52 19.27 -0.08
C ALA A 329 -25.85 19.61 -0.79
N ASP A 330 -26.58 20.58 -0.25
CA ASP A 330 -27.84 21.10 -0.76
C ASP A 330 -27.86 22.63 -0.68
N PHE A 331 -28.09 23.29 -1.81
CA PHE A 331 -28.34 24.72 -1.83
C PHE A 331 -29.78 25.03 -1.44
N ARG A 332 -29.95 25.63 -0.26
CA ARG A 332 -31.23 25.93 0.37
C ARG A 332 -31.63 27.38 0.07
N PRO A 333 -32.61 27.65 -0.81
CA PRO A 333 -33.06 29.01 -1.07
C PRO A 333 -33.74 29.60 0.18
N ALA A 334 -33.39 30.83 0.51
CA ALA A 334 -34.01 31.62 1.56
C ALA A 334 -35.25 32.37 0.99
N GLY A 335 -36.38 32.29 1.69
CA GLY A 335 -37.63 32.94 1.27
C GLY A 335 -38.45 32.10 0.28
N THR A 336 -39.03 32.74 -0.74
CA THR A 336 -39.99 32.11 -1.67
C THR A 336 -39.39 31.70 -3.02
N ALA A 337 -38.08 31.86 -3.21
CA ALA A 337 -37.40 31.48 -4.46
C ALA A 337 -37.30 29.95 -4.58
N ALA A 338 -37.37 29.42 -5.81
CA ALA A 338 -37.47 27.97 -6.03
C ALA A 338 -36.17 27.28 -6.47
N PHE A 339 -35.12 28.03 -6.84
CA PHE A 339 -33.88 27.41 -7.30
C PHE A 339 -33.19 26.65 -6.15
N THR A 340 -32.89 25.39 -6.42
CA THR A 340 -32.20 24.44 -5.54
C THR A 340 -31.17 23.68 -6.37
N ASP A 341 -30.14 23.16 -5.72
CA ASP A 341 -29.15 22.25 -6.31
C ASP A 341 -28.65 21.32 -5.22
N SER A 342 -28.31 20.08 -5.57
CA SER A 342 -27.76 19.13 -4.61
C SER A 342 -26.79 18.17 -5.26
N PHE A 343 -25.80 17.75 -4.49
CA PHE A 343 -24.82 16.75 -4.89
C PHE A 343 -24.29 15.99 -3.69
N THR A 344 -23.68 14.83 -3.93
CA THR A 344 -23.03 14.03 -2.89
C THR A 344 -21.71 13.52 -3.43
N ILE A 345 -20.64 13.73 -2.67
CA ILE A 345 -19.35 13.10 -2.88
C ILE A 345 -19.29 11.90 -1.96
N THR A 346 -19.21 10.69 -2.52
CA THR A 346 -19.17 9.46 -1.75
C THR A 346 -17.77 8.88 -1.84
N ALA A 347 -17.18 8.54 -0.68
CA ALA A 347 -16.11 7.57 -0.67
C ALA A 347 -16.71 6.28 -1.20
N GLY A 348 -16.33 5.88 -2.42
CA GLY A 348 -16.66 4.54 -2.89
C GLY A 348 -16.25 3.54 -1.82
N THR A 349 -16.92 2.39 -1.75
CA THR A 349 -16.36 1.26 -1.01
C THR A 349 -15.12 0.77 -1.77
N SER A 350 -14.04 1.56 -1.80
CA SER A 350 -12.72 0.99 -2.00
C SER A 350 -12.49 0.15 -0.76
N THR A 351 -12.77 -1.15 -0.89
CA THR A 351 -12.24 -2.12 0.04
C THR A 351 -10.74 -1.84 0.08
N ASN A 352 -10.27 -1.32 1.21
CA ASN A 352 -8.85 -1.13 1.48
C ASN A 352 -8.09 -2.36 0.97
N GLU A 353 -7.06 -2.17 0.15
CA GLU A 353 -6.27 -3.29 -0.32
C GLU A 353 -5.29 -3.66 0.81
N PRO A 354 -5.20 -4.93 1.24
CA PRO A 354 -4.26 -5.30 2.30
C PRO A 354 -2.82 -4.95 1.88
N PRO A 355 -1.95 -4.52 2.81
CA PRO A 355 -0.58 -4.20 2.47
C PRO A 355 0.14 -5.47 1.99
N THR A 356 1.15 -5.33 1.14
CA THR A 356 2.06 -6.41 0.79
C THR A 356 3.25 -6.40 1.75
N ALA A 357 3.30 -7.38 2.64
CA ALA A 357 4.42 -7.58 3.56
C ALA A 357 5.61 -8.23 2.84
N PHE A 358 6.77 -7.59 2.88
CA PHE A 358 8.02 -8.10 2.31
C PHE A 358 9.20 -7.75 3.21
N PHE A 359 10.15 -8.67 3.35
CA PHE A 359 11.41 -8.36 4.01
C PHE A 359 12.61 -9.12 3.47
N THR A 360 13.78 -8.53 3.68
CA THR A 360 15.08 -9.16 3.53
C THR A 360 15.70 -9.45 4.88
N SER A 361 16.63 -10.41 4.90
CA SER A 361 17.30 -10.83 6.12
C SER A 361 18.72 -11.25 5.81
N SER A 362 19.65 -10.93 6.71
CA SER A 362 21.03 -11.41 6.70
C SER A 362 21.41 -11.89 8.09
N CYS A 363 22.07 -13.03 8.19
CA CYS A 363 22.52 -13.57 9.46
C CYS A 363 24.02 -13.84 9.42
N THR A 364 24.71 -13.43 10.48
CA THR A 364 26.12 -13.73 10.73
C THR A 364 26.19 -14.43 12.07
N ASP A 365 26.66 -15.68 12.06
CA ASP A 365 26.65 -16.57 13.22
C ASP A 365 25.24 -16.68 13.84
N LEU A 366 25.08 -16.19 15.08
CA LEU A 366 23.83 -16.22 15.83
C LEU A 366 23.02 -14.93 15.73
N THR A 367 23.49 -13.91 15.00
CA THR A 367 22.81 -12.62 14.89
C THR A 367 22.21 -12.44 13.50
N CYS A 368 20.93 -12.10 13.44
CA CYS A 368 20.23 -11.75 12.21
C CYS A 368 19.82 -10.27 12.23
N PHE A 369 19.94 -9.65 11.06
CA PHE A 369 19.38 -8.34 10.73
C PHE A 369 18.23 -8.54 9.74
N VAL A 370 17.13 -7.81 9.96
CA VAL A 370 15.92 -7.86 9.13
C VAL A 370 15.50 -6.46 8.72
N ASP A 371 15.03 -6.34 7.47
CA ASP A 371 14.59 -5.08 6.88
C ASP A 371 13.31 -5.30 6.08
N GLY A 372 12.22 -4.72 6.58
CA GLY A 372 10.88 -4.75 6.01
C GLY A 372 10.51 -3.50 5.22
N SER A 373 11.42 -2.54 5.05
CA SER A 373 11.14 -1.22 4.43
C SER A 373 10.65 -1.27 2.98
N ALA A 374 10.84 -2.41 2.30
CA ALA A 374 10.32 -2.66 0.96
C ALA A 374 8.88 -3.23 0.95
N SER A 375 8.20 -3.28 2.10
CA SER A 375 6.75 -3.51 2.15
C SER A 375 6.00 -2.32 1.55
N SER A 376 4.83 -2.57 0.95
CA SER A 376 4.06 -1.54 0.23
C SER A 376 2.58 -1.70 0.47
N ASP A 377 1.85 -0.62 0.34
CA ASP A 377 0.39 -0.60 0.33
C ASP A 377 -0.07 -0.04 -1.04
N PRO A 378 -0.86 -0.79 -1.82
CA PRO A 378 -1.33 -0.36 -3.15
C PRO A 378 -2.21 0.90 -3.15
N ASP A 379 -3.01 1.12 -2.10
CA ASP A 379 -3.95 2.24 -1.99
C ASP A 379 -3.69 3.17 -0.81
N GLY A 380 -2.63 2.90 -0.03
CA GLY A 380 -2.22 3.72 1.10
C GLY A 380 -0.73 3.71 1.43
N SER A 381 -0.43 3.60 2.72
CA SER A 381 0.88 3.72 3.34
C SER A 381 0.99 2.79 4.55
N ILE A 382 2.21 2.36 4.86
CA ILE A 382 2.44 1.47 6.01
C ILE A 382 2.49 2.28 7.30
N ALA A 383 1.58 1.97 8.22
CA ALA A 383 1.49 2.56 9.56
C ALA A 383 2.33 1.81 10.61
N GLY A 384 2.61 0.52 10.42
CA GLY A 384 3.31 -0.28 11.43
C GLY A 384 4.02 -1.54 10.94
N TYR A 385 5.06 -1.94 11.68
CA TYR A 385 5.85 -3.14 11.47
C TYR A 385 6.02 -3.88 12.81
N ALA A 386 5.69 -5.16 12.85
CA ALA A 386 5.87 -6.02 14.01
C ALA A 386 6.57 -7.33 13.62
N TRP A 387 7.66 -7.64 14.33
CA TRP A 387 8.50 -8.81 14.08
C TRP A 387 8.30 -9.90 15.13
N THR A 388 8.40 -11.15 14.70
CA THR A 388 8.54 -12.34 15.56
C THR A 388 9.75 -13.13 15.10
N PHE A 389 10.59 -13.61 16.01
CA PHE A 389 11.85 -14.29 15.65
C PHE A 389 11.79 -15.81 15.79
N GLY A 390 10.64 -16.38 16.17
CA GLY A 390 10.45 -17.83 16.26
C GLY A 390 11.03 -18.49 17.53
N ASP A 391 11.70 -17.74 18.40
CA ASP A 391 12.15 -18.15 19.73
C ASP A 391 11.38 -17.47 20.88
N GLY A 392 10.31 -16.75 20.53
CA GLY A 392 9.47 -15.97 21.45
C GLY A 392 9.84 -14.49 21.55
N ALA A 393 10.95 -14.05 20.96
CA ALA A 393 11.30 -12.63 20.90
C ALA A 393 10.49 -11.86 19.83
N THR A 394 10.27 -10.58 20.08
CA THR A 394 9.53 -9.65 19.20
C THR A 394 10.25 -8.31 19.06
N ALA A 395 10.05 -7.61 17.94
CA ALA A 395 10.52 -6.24 17.75
C ALA A 395 9.50 -5.40 16.97
N ILE A 396 9.66 -4.07 16.99
CA ILE A 396 8.86 -3.12 16.21
C ILE A 396 9.78 -2.23 15.37
N GLY A 397 9.23 -1.66 14.29
CA GLY A 397 9.94 -0.76 13.37
C GLY A 397 10.35 -1.44 12.06
N ALA A 398 10.63 -0.64 11.03
CA ALA A 398 10.90 -1.14 9.68
C ALA A 398 12.17 -2.01 9.58
N VAL A 399 13.14 -1.78 10.47
CA VAL A 399 14.37 -2.56 10.60
C VAL A 399 14.53 -3.08 12.02
N ALA A 400 15.07 -4.28 12.18
CA ALA A 400 15.36 -4.86 13.50
C ALA A 400 16.59 -5.78 13.44
N SER A 401 17.15 -6.08 14.61
CA SER A 401 18.17 -7.11 14.78
C SER A 401 17.81 -8.03 15.94
N HIS A 402 18.21 -9.29 15.85
CA HIS A 402 17.99 -10.29 16.90
C HIS A 402 19.16 -11.27 16.98
N SER A 403 19.49 -11.70 18.20
CA SER A 403 20.57 -12.68 18.44
C SER A 403 20.01 -13.90 19.15
N TYR A 404 20.21 -15.07 18.56
CA TYR A 404 19.73 -16.35 19.07
C TYR A 404 20.71 -16.95 20.08
N ALA A 405 20.19 -17.64 21.09
CA ALA A 405 21.01 -18.32 22.09
C ALA A 405 21.65 -19.62 21.57
N THR A 406 21.01 -20.28 20.60
CA THR A 406 21.42 -21.59 20.06
C THR A 406 21.41 -21.58 18.54
N ALA A 407 22.33 -22.33 17.93
CA ALA A 407 22.27 -22.61 16.50
C ALA A 407 20.99 -23.41 16.19
N GLY A 408 20.38 -23.13 15.05
CA GLY A 408 19.13 -23.75 14.65
C GLY A 408 18.43 -23.01 13.52
N THR A 409 17.33 -23.57 13.05
CA THR A 409 16.45 -22.92 12.08
C THR A 409 15.29 -22.26 12.83
N TYR A 410 15.09 -20.96 12.56
CA TYR A 410 14.06 -20.14 13.16
C TYR A 410 13.18 -19.53 12.06
N THR A 411 11.87 -19.47 12.31
CA THR A 411 10.93 -18.80 11.42
C THR A 411 10.74 -17.36 11.89
N ILE A 412 11.29 -16.42 11.11
CA ILE A 412 11.05 -14.99 11.34
C ILE A 412 9.75 -14.60 10.64
N GLY A 413 8.84 -13.94 11.36
CA GLY A 413 7.62 -13.36 10.83
C GLY A 413 7.65 -11.83 10.87
N LEU A 414 7.19 -11.19 9.79
CA LEU A 414 6.85 -9.77 9.74
C LEU A 414 5.35 -9.63 9.57
N THR A 415 4.71 -8.85 10.44
CA THR A 415 3.35 -8.33 10.25
C THR A 415 3.43 -6.85 9.94
N VAL A 416 2.80 -6.44 8.85
CA VAL A 416 2.71 -5.05 8.40
C VAL A 416 1.28 -4.57 8.56
N THR A 417 1.09 -3.35 9.06
CA THR A 417 -0.21 -2.69 9.22
C THR A 417 -0.26 -1.45 8.34
N ASP A 418 -1.33 -1.28 7.56
CA ASP A 418 -1.54 -0.08 6.74
C ASP A 418 -2.24 1.06 7.54
N ASN A 419 -2.39 2.23 6.90
CA ASN A 419 -3.05 3.40 7.48
C ASN A 419 -4.58 3.28 7.58
N ALA A 420 -5.17 2.19 7.10
CA ALA A 420 -6.57 1.85 7.27
C ALA A 420 -6.79 0.70 8.28
N GLY A 421 -5.72 0.20 8.90
CA GLY A 421 -5.73 -0.81 9.95
C GLY A 421 -5.75 -2.26 9.47
N GLN A 422 -5.66 -2.56 8.17
CA GLN A 422 -5.49 -3.95 7.74
C GLN A 422 -4.05 -4.40 7.90
N THR A 423 -3.89 -5.72 8.06
CA THR A 423 -2.60 -6.35 8.29
C THR A 423 -2.34 -7.49 7.34
N THR A 424 -1.10 -7.60 6.88
CA THR A 424 -0.60 -8.78 6.17
C THR A 424 0.66 -9.27 6.85
N ALA A 425 0.84 -10.59 6.89
CA ALA A 425 2.02 -11.21 7.45
C ALA A 425 2.80 -12.00 6.40
N THR A 426 4.12 -12.03 6.53
CA THR A 426 5.00 -12.90 5.75
C THR A 426 6.05 -13.52 6.66
N THR A 427 6.51 -14.73 6.33
CA THR A 427 7.48 -15.47 7.16
C THR A 427 8.62 -16.00 6.31
N ARG A 428 9.83 -16.07 6.89
CA ARG A 428 11.00 -16.72 6.28
C ARG A 428 11.73 -17.56 7.32
N SER A 429 12.06 -18.79 6.95
CA SER A 429 12.93 -19.65 7.76
C SER A 429 14.38 -19.30 7.51
N LEU A 430 15.13 -19.06 8.58
CA LEU A 430 16.55 -18.76 8.55
C LEU A 430 17.30 -19.71 9.49
N THR A 431 18.43 -20.21 9.02
CA THR A 431 19.32 -21.03 9.85
C THR A 431 20.44 -20.16 10.37
N VAL A 432 20.53 -20.05 11.69
CA VAL A 432 21.67 -19.45 12.39
C VAL A 432 22.59 -20.54 12.89
N ALA A 433 23.89 -20.28 12.81
CA ALA A 433 24.92 -21.25 13.13
C ALA A 433 25.86 -20.67 14.17
N THR A 434 26.39 -21.51 15.05
CA THR A 434 27.56 -21.11 15.82
C THR A 434 28.74 -20.94 14.86
N PRO A 435 29.68 -20.01 15.14
CA PRO A 435 30.87 -19.84 14.33
C PRO A 435 31.58 -21.19 14.11
N GLY A 436 31.67 -21.65 12.87
CA GLY A 436 32.36 -22.90 12.50
C GLY A 436 31.50 -24.17 12.28
N GLN A 437 30.17 -24.09 12.20
CA GLN A 437 29.33 -25.24 11.76
C GLN A 437 29.15 -25.29 10.22
N PRO A 438 29.04 -26.49 9.60
CA PRO A 438 28.93 -26.64 8.15
C PRO A 438 27.63 -26.04 7.60
N VAL A 439 27.77 -25.17 6.59
CA VAL A 439 26.65 -24.52 5.89
C VAL A 439 25.93 -25.56 5.02
N GLY A 440 24.61 -25.65 5.14
CA GLY A 440 23.76 -26.46 4.26
C GLY A 440 23.76 -25.89 2.84
N LEU A 441 24.24 -26.67 1.87
CA LEU A 441 24.30 -26.28 0.45
C LEU A 441 23.03 -26.67 -0.30
N ALA A 442 22.51 -27.88 -0.04
CA ALA A 442 21.24 -28.35 -0.59
C ALA A 442 20.67 -29.51 0.22
N THR A 443 19.35 -29.64 0.23
CA THR A 443 18.63 -30.76 0.85
C THR A 443 17.39 -31.02 0.01
N ASP A 444 17.15 -32.28 -0.33
CA ASP A 444 15.93 -32.72 -0.98
C ASP A 444 15.53 -34.12 -0.50
N THR A 445 14.43 -34.19 0.25
CA THR A 445 13.84 -35.46 0.74
C THR A 445 12.84 -36.05 -0.24
N PHE A 446 12.57 -35.37 -1.36
CA PHE A 446 11.62 -35.82 -2.38
C PHE A 446 10.23 -36.20 -1.84
N SER A 447 9.81 -35.65 -0.69
CA SER A 447 8.51 -35.94 -0.06
C SER A 447 7.30 -35.33 -0.79
N ARG A 448 7.57 -34.50 -1.80
CA ARG A 448 6.55 -33.81 -2.60
C ARG A 448 5.98 -34.69 -3.71
N THR A 449 4.83 -34.28 -4.25
CA THR A 449 4.28 -34.87 -5.48
C THR A 449 4.49 -33.92 -6.65
N VAL A 450 5.22 -34.36 -7.68
CA VAL A 450 5.47 -33.58 -8.91
C VAL A 450 5.35 -34.50 -10.12
N THR A 451 4.57 -34.07 -11.11
CA THR A 451 4.50 -34.71 -12.43
C THR A 451 5.36 -33.93 -13.43
N ASN A 452 6.09 -34.63 -14.30
CA ASN A 452 6.92 -34.04 -15.37
C ASN A 452 8.09 -33.17 -14.87
N GLY A 453 8.85 -33.66 -13.90
CA GLY A 453 10.00 -32.95 -13.34
C GLY A 453 10.31 -33.37 -11.92
N PHE A 454 11.35 -32.78 -11.36
CA PHE A 454 11.62 -32.84 -9.92
C PHE A 454 11.07 -31.63 -9.15
N GLY A 455 10.78 -30.49 -9.79
CA GLY A 455 10.32 -29.29 -9.07
C GLY A 455 11.46 -28.63 -8.29
N THR A 456 11.17 -28.15 -7.08
CA THR A 456 12.11 -27.37 -6.25
C THR A 456 12.55 -28.16 -5.03
N ALA A 457 13.87 -28.19 -4.76
CA ALA A 457 14.43 -28.78 -3.55
C ALA A 457 14.16 -27.88 -2.33
N GLU A 458 14.05 -28.49 -1.15
CA GLU A 458 13.85 -27.82 0.13
C GLU A 458 14.96 -26.79 0.40
N VAL A 459 16.20 -27.13 0.03
CA VAL A 459 17.34 -26.22 -0.01
C VAL A 459 18.13 -26.47 -1.30
N GLY A 460 18.56 -25.41 -1.99
CA GLY A 460 19.38 -25.50 -3.22
C GLY A 460 18.66 -25.07 -4.52
N GLY A 461 17.37 -24.75 -4.45
CA GLY A 461 16.59 -24.15 -5.55
C GLY A 461 15.92 -25.16 -6.48
N SER A 462 15.52 -24.70 -7.67
CA SER A 462 14.81 -25.52 -8.65
C SER A 462 15.73 -26.53 -9.34
N TRP A 463 15.23 -27.75 -9.52
CA TRP A 463 15.89 -28.76 -10.34
C TRP A 463 15.79 -28.44 -11.82
N THR A 464 16.93 -28.47 -12.49
CA THR A 464 17.02 -28.44 -13.95
C THR A 464 17.26 -29.85 -14.46
N THR A 465 16.30 -30.40 -15.21
CA THR A 465 16.40 -31.75 -15.82
C THR A 465 16.70 -31.69 -17.31
N THR A 466 17.39 -32.68 -17.86
CA THR A 466 17.64 -32.81 -19.31
C THR A 466 16.81 -33.91 -19.95
N GLY A 467 16.49 -33.78 -21.24
CA GLY A 467 15.65 -34.73 -21.97
C GLY A 467 14.15 -34.45 -21.76
N THR A 468 13.30 -35.44 -22.04
CA THR A 468 11.85 -35.30 -21.88
C THR A 468 11.45 -35.22 -20.41
N SER A 469 10.72 -34.18 -20.02
CA SER A 469 10.31 -33.92 -18.64
C SER A 469 9.44 -35.03 -18.03
N SER A 470 8.62 -35.71 -18.84
CA SER A 470 7.78 -36.84 -18.40
C SER A 470 8.56 -38.06 -17.91
N ARG A 471 9.88 -38.09 -18.10
CA ARG A 471 10.76 -39.11 -17.52
C ARG A 471 11.03 -38.88 -16.04
N TYR A 472 10.74 -37.69 -15.52
CA TYR A 472 10.98 -37.30 -14.14
C TYR A 472 9.66 -37.10 -13.41
N SER A 473 9.59 -37.59 -12.19
CA SER A 473 8.46 -37.34 -11.29
C SER A 473 8.92 -37.43 -9.85
N VAL A 474 8.13 -36.92 -8.92
CA VAL A 474 8.34 -37.10 -7.49
C VAL A 474 7.05 -37.62 -6.88
N SER A 475 7.16 -38.68 -6.09
CA SER A 475 6.10 -39.25 -5.26
C SER A 475 6.79 -40.00 -4.13
N ASP A 476 7.08 -39.29 -3.04
CA ASP A 476 7.90 -39.70 -1.88
C ASP A 476 9.36 -40.07 -2.21
N THR A 477 9.72 -40.13 -3.49
CA THR A 477 11.07 -40.36 -4.02
C THR A 477 11.15 -39.68 -5.38
N GLY A 478 12.34 -39.20 -5.74
CA GLY A 478 12.64 -38.69 -7.09
C GLY A 478 12.75 -39.84 -8.08
N ARG A 479 11.79 -39.98 -9.00
CA ARG A 479 11.72 -41.08 -9.97
C ARG A 479 12.21 -40.66 -11.35
N VAL A 480 13.06 -41.49 -11.95
CA VAL A 480 13.59 -41.31 -13.32
C VAL A 480 13.34 -42.56 -14.15
N VAL A 481 12.55 -42.43 -15.22
CA VAL A 481 12.17 -43.53 -16.11
C VAL A 481 13.04 -43.56 -17.37
N PHE A 482 13.66 -44.71 -17.62
CA PHE A 482 14.39 -45.02 -18.85
C PHE A 482 13.51 -45.88 -19.74
N SER A 483 12.71 -45.24 -20.61
CA SER A 483 11.76 -45.96 -21.48
C SER A 483 12.44 -46.88 -22.49
N THR A 484 13.67 -46.58 -22.89
CA THR A 484 14.48 -47.37 -23.83
C THR A 484 15.94 -47.43 -23.38
N PRO A 485 16.70 -48.47 -23.79
CA PRO A 485 18.16 -48.53 -23.61
C PRO A 485 18.88 -47.36 -24.31
N GLY A 486 20.10 -47.04 -23.85
CA GLY A 486 20.96 -46.03 -24.49
C GLY A 486 20.60 -44.58 -24.16
N VAL A 487 19.84 -44.35 -23.09
CA VAL A 487 19.32 -43.03 -22.71
C VAL A 487 20.09 -42.45 -21.52
N THR A 488 20.50 -41.18 -21.65
CA THR A 488 21.05 -40.37 -20.56
C THR A 488 20.00 -39.38 -20.05
N ASN A 489 19.86 -39.29 -18.74
CA ASN A 489 19.01 -38.36 -18.01
C ASN A 489 19.86 -37.64 -16.97
N ASN A 490 19.72 -36.32 -16.83
CA ASN A 490 20.47 -35.53 -15.86
C ASN A 490 19.54 -34.63 -15.07
N ALA A 491 19.89 -34.38 -13.81
CA ALA A 491 19.24 -33.40 -12.96
C ALA A 491 20.29 -32.59 -12.20
N TYR A 492 20.12 -31.26 -12.15
CA TYR A 492 21.07 -30.33 -11.55
C TYR A 492 20.40 -29.31 -10.63
N LEU A 493 21.09 -28.93 -9.55
CA LEU A 493 20.73 -27.79 -8.71
C LEU A 493 21.75 -26.67 -8.96
N ALA A 494 21.38 -25.74 -9.84
CA ALA A 494 22.23 -24.60 -10.21
C ALA A 494 22.22 -23.47 -9.18
N GLY A 495 21.27 -23.48 -8.22
CA GLY A 495 21.26 -22.56 -7.09
C GLY A 495 22.37 -22.83 -6.08
N VAL A 496 23.02 -24.00 -6.16
CA VAL A 496 24.22 -24.32 -5.38
C VAL A 496 25.46 -23.78 -6.08
N SER A 497 26.36 -23.16 -5.31
CA SER A 497 27.67 -22.75 -5.78
C SER A 497 28.69 -23.00 -4.68
N SER A 498 29.52 -24.03 -4.82
CA SER A 498 30.52 -24.38 -3.82
C SER A 498 31.84 -24.89 -4.41
N THR A 499 32.94 -24.54 -3.75
CA THR A 499 34.26 -25.15 -3.95
C THR A 499 34.51 -26.31 -2.98
N ALA A 500 33.64 -26.56 -2.02
CA ALA A 500 33.75 -27.68 -1.11
C ALA A 500 32.36 -28.26 -0.83
N THR A 501 32.13 -29.49 -1.28
CA THR A 501 30.83 -30.16 -1.20
C THR A 501 31.01 -31.56 -0.65
N ASP A 502 30.23 -31.91 0.36
CA ASP A 502 29.99 -33.27 0.82
C ASP A 502 28.53 -33.62 0.52
N LEU A 503 28.31 -34.39 -0.55
CA LEU A 503 27.00 -34.78 -1.04
C LEU A 503 26.69 -36.21 -0.64
N ARG A 504 25.53 -36.40 -0.01
CA ARG A 504 24.92 -37.69 0.31
C ARG A 504 23.59 -37.82 -0.41
N MET A 505 23.25 -39.04 -0.82
CA MET A 505 21.94 -39.40 -1.35
C MET A 505 21.74 -40.92 -1.30
N THR A 506 20.51 -41.38 -1.48
CA THR A 506 20.21 -42.79 -1.74
C THR A 506 19.70 -43.00 -3.16
N VAL A 507 19.92 -44.22 -3.68
CA VAL A 507 19.57 -44.62 -5.03
C VAL A 507 19.03 -46.04 -5.01
N SER A 508 17.94 -46.33 -5.71
CA SER A 508 17.48 -47.69 -5.97
C SER A 508 17.03 -47.86 -7.43
N ALA A 509 16.97 -49.11 -7.90
CA ALA A 509 16.46 -49.46 -9.22
C ALA A 509 15.32 -50.48 -9.08
N ASP A 510 14.20 -50.26 -9.77
CA ASP A 510 13.03 -51.14 -9.75
C ASP A 510 13.31 -52.54 -10.33
N LYS A 511 14.33 -52.64 -11.18
CA LYS A 511 14.73 -53.86 -11.87
C LYS A 511 16.22 -54.11 -11.73
N ARG A 512 16.58 -55.38 -11.80
CA ARG A 512 17.98 -55.80 -11.90
C ARG A 512 18.57 -55.28 -13.20
N ALA A 513 19.80 -54.78 -13.14
CA ALA A 513 20.52 -54.34 -14.32
C ALA A 513 20.73 -55.50 -15.32
N THR A 514 20.70 -55.19 -16.62
CA THR A 514 21.04 -56.11 -17.72
C THR A 514 22.06 -55.45 -18.65
N GLY A 515 22.64 -56.21 -19.58
CA GLY A 515 23.71 -55.70 -20.45
C GLY A 515 24.90 -55.18 -19.64
N ASN A 516 25.40 -54.00 -20.02
CA ASN A 516 26.52 -53.35 -19.32
C ASN A 516 26.10 -52.57 -18.06
N GLY A 517 24.80 -52.50 -17.78
CA GLY A 517 24.28 -52.04 -16.50
C GLY A 517 23.57 -50.69 -16.49
N ILE A 518 23.27 -50.23 -15.28
CA ILE A 518 22.67 -48.92 -14.99
C ILE A 518 23.73 -48.05 -14.33
N TYR A 519 23.86 -46.81 -14.78
CA TYR A 519 24.89 -45.88 -14.35
C TYR A 519 24.25 -44.74 -13.60
N VAL A 520 24.78 -44.42 -12.41
CA VAL A 520 24.38 -43.27 -11.60
C VAL A 520 25.63 -42.54 -11.15
N SER A 521 25.70 -41.26 -11.48
CA SER A 521 26.89 -40.44 -11.32
C SER A 521 26.56 -39.16 -10.54
N PRO A 522 26.57 -39.20 -9.20
CA PRO A 522 26.40 -38.00 -8.38
C PRO A 522 27.56 -37.02 -8.59
N ILE A 523 27.20 -35.75 -8.72
CA ILE A 523 28.10 -34.65 -9.07
C ILE A 523 28.33 -33.79 -7.84
N ALA A 524 29.55 -33.80 -7.32
CA ALA A 524 29.94 -32.97 -6.17
C ALA A 524 30.25 -31.52 -6.56
N ARG A 525 30.63 -31.29 -7.83
CA ARG A 525 30.90 -29.95 -8.35
C ARG A 525 30.68 -29.90 -9.86
N ARG A 526 29.81 -29.01 -10.31
CA ARG A 526 29.50 -28.73 -11.72
C ARG A 526 29.77 -27.26 -12.03
N VAL A 527 30.83 -27.00 -12.79
CA VAL A 527 31.14 -25.65 -13.27
C VAL A 527 30.43 -25.45 -14.60
N LEU A 528 29.48 -24.52 -14.63
CA LEU A 528 28.63 -24.26 -15.80
C LEU A 528 29.49 -23.91 -17.03
N GLY A 529 29.20 -24.53 -18.17
CA GLY A 529 29.95 -24.33 -19.42
C GLY A 529 31.31 -25.03 -19.47
N VAL A 530 31.78 -25.63 -18.37
CA VAL A 530 33.08 -26.32 -18.32
C VAL A 530 32.92 -27.83 -18.20
N GLY A 531 32.24 -28.30 -17.15
CA GLY A 531 32.18 -29.72 -16.83
C GLY A 531 31.88 -30.01 -15.37
N SER A 532 32.18 -31.23 -14.93
CA SER A 532 31.89 -31.67 -13.57
C SER A 532 32.90 -32.66 -13.01
N TYR A 533 32.98 -32.72 -11.68
CA TYR A 533 33.58 -33.82 -10.92
C TYR A 533 32.49 -34.72 -10.35
N GLN A 534 32.59 -36.03 -10.62
CA GLN A 534 31.54 -36.98 -10.27
C GLN A 534 32.09 -38.34 -9.84
N ALA A 535 31.30 -39.04 -9.01
CA ALA A 535 31.52 -40.44 -8.70
C ALA A 535 30.66 -41.30 -9.61
N LYS A 536 31.27 -42.07 -10.50
CA LYS A 536 30.54 -42.94 -11.44
C LYS A 536 30.29 -44.30 -10.81
N ILE A 537 29.03 -44.59 -10.55
CA ILE A 537 28.54 -45.85 -9.98
C ILE A 537 27.89 -46.67 -11.08
N VAL A 538 28.22 -47.97 -11.14
CA VAL A 538 27.66 -48.90 -12.13
C VAL A 538 26.99 -50.06 -11.42
N LEU A 539 25.67 -50.17 -11.56
CA LEU A 539 24.91 -51.35 -11.15
C LEU A 539 25.03 -52.39 -12.26
N ARG A 540 25.79 -53.45 -12.02
CA ARG A 540 26.08 -54.46 -13.04
C ARG A 540 25.01 -55.52 -13.12
N SER A 541 24.95 -56.22 -14.26
CA SER A 541 24.09 -57.38 -14.46
C SER A 541 24.41 -58.58 -13.56
N THR A 542 25.56 -58.59 -12.89
CA THR A 542 25.90 -59.56 -11.84
C THR A 542 25.36 -59.17 -10.46
N GLY A 543 24.84 -57.95 -10.30
CA GLY A 543 24.48 -57.37 -9.00
C GLY A 543 25.64 -56.67 -8.30
N ALA A 544 26.87 -56.82 -8.78
CA ALA A 544 28.03 -56.09 -8.26
C ALA A 544 27.90 -54.59 -8.53
N VAL A 545 28.44 -53.78 -7.61
CA VAL A 545 28.44 -52.32 -7.71
C VAL A 545 29.85 -51.84 -8.05
N GLY A 546 30.00 -51.27 -9.25
CA GLY A 546 31.22 -50.63 -9.69
C GLY A 546 31.33 -49.20 -9.18
N LEU A 547 32.51 -48.77 -8.70
CA LEU A 547 32.76 -47.38 -8.26
C LEU A 547 34.07 -46.82 -8.85
N SER A 548 33.96 -45.70 -9.56
CA SER A 548 35.08 -44.94 -10.15
C SER A 548 34.92 -43.43 -9.91
N LEU A 549 36.00 -42.68 -10.10
CA LEU A 549 35.96 -41.21 -10.07
C LEU A 549 36.31 -40.67 -11.45
N ALA A 550 35.54 -39.70 -11.91
CA ALA A 550 35.69 -39.13 -13.24
C ALA A 550 35.44 -37.62 -13.21
N ARG A 551 35.95 -36.96 -14.25
CA ARG A 551 35.46 -35.65 -14.67
C ARG A 551 34.72 -35.78 -15.99
N ALA A 552 33.68 -35.00 -16.19
CA ALA A 552 32.94 -34.94 -17.45
C ALA A 552 33.02 -33.54 -18.06
N ASN A 553 32.90 -33.45 -19.37
CA ASN A 553 32.79 -32.18 -20.09
C ASN A 553 31.45 -31.47 -19.82
N ALA A 554 31.28 -30.25 -20.33
CA ALA A 554 30.10 -29.40 -20.08
C ALA A 554 28.75 -30.06 -20.44
N THR A 555 28.74 -30.96 -21.43
CA THR A 555 27.53 -31.67 -21.88
C THR A 555 27.27 -32.97 -21.11
N GLY A 556 28.21 -33.39 -20.24
CA GLY A 556 28.14 -34.64 -19.49
C GLY A 556 28.32 -35.91 -20.34
N GLY A 557 28.57 -35.77 -21.65
CA GLY A 557 28.62 -36.89 -22.59
C GLY A 557 30.01 -37.48 -22.81
N SER A 558 31.08 -36.75 -22.49
CA SER A 558 32.46 -37.24 -22.57
C SER A 558 33.12 -37.21 -21.19
N GLU A 559 33.62 -38.35 -20.74
CA GLU A 559 34.20 -38.55 -19.41
C GLU A 559 35.70 -38.87 -19.51
N VAL A 560 36.47 -38.29 -18.60
CA VAL A 560 37.86 -38.67 -18.32
C VAL A 560 37.88 -39.36 -16.97
N VAL A 561 38.28 -40.63 -16.97
CA VAL A 561 38.45 -41.43 -15.74
C VAL A 561 39.65 -40.90 -14.97
N LEU A 562 39.43 -40.40 -13.76
CA LEU A 562 40.47 -39.94 -12.85
C LEU A 562 40.98 -41.08 -11.98
N GLN A 563 40.09 -42.00 -11.59
CA GLN A 563 40.43 -43.22 -10.88
C GLN A 563 39.54 -44.37 -11.40
N PRO A 564 40.12 -45.50 -11.86
CA PRO A 564 39.37 -46.58 -12.50
C PRO A 564 38.41 -47.30 -11.56
N ALA A 565 37.44 -47.99 -12.16
CA ALA A 565 36.41 -48.71 -11.42
C ALA A 565 36.97 -49.92 -10.66
N ILE A 566 36.51 -50.13 -9.42
CA ILE A 566 36.49 -51.46 -8.77
C ILE A 566 35.07 -51.92 -8.64
N ASP A 567 34.89 -53.23 -8.50
CA ASP A 567 33.71 -53.76 -7.84
C ASP A 567 33.92 -53.64 -6.33
N VAL A 568 32.98 -53.00 -5.64
CA VAL A 568 33.07 -52.76 -4.21
C VAL A 568 32.98 -54.10 -3.46
N PRO A 569 34.03 -54.52 -2.73
CA PRO A 569 34.07 -55.84 -2.10
C PRO A 569 32.89 -56.05 -1.15
N GLY A 570 32.22 -57.19 -1.26
CA GLY A 570 31.10 -57.57 -0.40
C GLY A 570 29.78 -56.82 -0.68
N LEU A 571 29.72 -55.94 -1.69
CA LEU A 571 28.52 -55.19 -2.03
C LEU A 571 27.83 -55.80 -3.27
N THR A 572 26.64 -56.35 -3.06
CA THR A 572 25.74 -56.80 -4.12
C THR A 572 24.35 -56.22 -3.92
N LEU A 573 23.67 -55.86 -5.02
CA LEU A 573 22.33 -55.28 -5.01
C LEU A 573 21.36 -56.12 -5.85
N ALA A 574 20.19 -56.39 -5.28
CA ALA A 574 19.02 -56.89 -5.97
C ALA A 574 18.12 -55.73 -6.45
N ALA A 575 17.06 -56.07 -7.20
CA ALA A 575 16.03 -55.09 -7.55
C ALA A 575 15.34 -54.56 -6.29
N GLY A 576 15.15 -53.24 -6.21
CA GLY A 576 14.56 -52.55 -5.06
C GLY A 576 15.50 -52.31 -3.87
N ASP A 577 16.71 -52.88 -3.86
CA ASP A 577 17.69 -52.55 -2.81
C ASP A 577 18.11 -51.08 -2.90
N ILE A 578 18.23 -50.44 -1.74
CA ILE A 578 18.66 -49.04 -1.63
C ILE A 578 20.17 -48.98 -1.42
N LEU A 579 20.85 -48.22 -2.27
CA LEU A 579 22.27 -47.90 -2.17
C LEU A 579 22.43 -46.49 -1.59
N ALA A 580 23.14 -46.38 -0.47
CA ALA A 580 23.58 -45.10 0.06
C ALA A 580 24.89 -44.68 -0.62
N VAL A 581 24.96 -43.40 -0.99
CA VAL A 581 26.09 -42.81 -1.72
C VAL A 581 26.58 -41.57 -0.99
N ARG A 582 27.91 -41.44 -0.89
CA ARG A 582 28.57 -40.20 -0.47
C ARG A 582 29.68 -39.84 -1.44
N VAL A 583 29.65 -38.63 -1.97
CA VAL A 583 30.70 -38.06 -2.83
C VAL A 583 31.13 -36.71 -2.26
N GLN A 584 32.44 -36.49 -2.20
CA GLN A 584 33.01 -35.27 -1.64
C GLN A 584 34.01 -34.65 -2.62
N ALA A 585 33.89 -33.34 -2.86
CA ALA A 585 34.91 -32.53 -3.51
C ALA A 585 35.38 -31.46 -2.52
N SER A 586 36.68 -31.37 -2.26
CA SER A 586 37.25 -30.39 -1.32
C SER A 586 38.54 -29.77 -1.89
N GLY A 587 38.75 -28.48 -1.64
CA GLY A 587 39.93 -27.75 -2.09
C GLY A 587 39.86 -27.28 -3.54
N THR A 588 40.77 -26.37 -3.88
CA THR A 588 40.94 -25.79 -5.21
C THR A 588 42.42 -25.80 -5.56
N ASN A 589 42.79 -26.47 -6.63
CA ASN A 589 44.16 -26.62 -7.13
C ASN A 589 45.15 -27.26 -6.13
N PRO A 590 45.05 -28.57 -5.83
CA PRO A 590 44.14 -29.53 -6.46
C PRO A 590 42.78 -29.62 -5.76
N THR A 591 41.77 -30.04 -6.53
CA THR A 591 40.53 -30.57 -5.95
C THR A 591 40.75 -32.02 -5.54
N THR A 592 40.44 -32.35 -4.29
CA THR A 592 40.37 -33.74 -3.81
C THR A 592 38.95 -34.25 -3.99
N LEU A 593 38.77 -35.29 -4.81
CA LEU A 593 37.50 -35.95 -5.07
C LEU A 593 37.51 -37.33 -4.40
N ARG A 594 36.48 -37.64 -3.61
CA ARG A 594 36.35 -38.88 -2.85
C ARG A 594 34.94 -39.45 -2.97
N ALA A 595 34.82 -40.77 -2.93
CA ALA A 595 33.51 -41.41 -2.94
C ALA A 595 33.51 -42.73 -2.18
N LYS A 596 32.33 -43.07 -1.65
CA LYS A 596 32.02 -44.39 -1.08
C LYS A 596 30.54 -44.69 -1.20
N VAL A 597 30.23 -45.96 -1.31
CA VAL A 597 28.88 -46.50 -1.46
C VAL A 597 28.71 -47.74 -0.58
N TRP A 598 27.50 -47.93 -0.07
CA TRP A 598 27.14 -49.08 0.75
C TRP A 598 25.64 -49.36 0.64
N LYS A 599 25.21 -50.57 0.97
CA LYS A 599 23.78 -50.90 1.03
C LYS A 599 23.14 -50.18 2.22
N SER A 600 22.00 -49.53 2.01
CA SER A 600 21.25 -48.85 3.08
C SER A 600 20.87 -49.84 4.18
N GLY A 601 20.91 -49.39 5.44
CA GLY A 601 20.77 -50.24 6.62
C GLY A 601 22.07 -50.90 7.11
N SER A 602 23.14 -50.88 6.31
CA SER A 602 24.49 -51.29 6.76
C SER A 602 25.30 -50.09 7.26
N ALA A 603 26.35 -50.36 8.04
CA ALA A 603 27.27 -49.32 8.51
C ALA A 603 27.99 -48.61 7.35
N GLU A 604 28.08 -47.27 7.41
CA GLU A 604 28.87 -46.47 6.47
C GLU A 604 30.36 -46.89 6.56
N PRO A 605 31.04 -47.17 5.42
CA PRO A 605 32.46 -47.50 5.44
C PRO A 605 33.29 -46.37 6.05
N ALA A 606 34.16 -46.71 7.01
CA ALA A 606 35.03 -45.73 7.66
C ALA A 606 36.01 -45.08 6.66
N ALA A 607 36.62 -45.90 5.79
CA ALA A 607 37.53 -45.43 4.76
C ALA A 607 36.80 -45.00 3.47
N TRP A 608 37.35 -44.01 2.77
CA TRP A 608 36.96 -43.70 1.40
C TRP A 608 37.36 -44.84 0.47
N GLN A 609 36.41 -45.38 -0.30
CA GLN A 609 36.66 -46.46 -1.26
C GLN A 609 37.37 -45.95 -2.53
N ARG A 610 37.20 -44.66 -2.81
CA ARG A 610 37.87 -43.91 -3.87
C ARG A 610 38.29 -42.54 -3.39
N SER A 611 39.47 -42.09 -3.83
CA SER A 611 40.05 -40.80 -3.50
C SER A 611 41.12 -40.45 -4.54
N VAL A 612 41.01 -39.28 -5.17
CA VAL A 612 41.97 -38.79 -6.17
C VAL A 612 42.04 -37.26 -6.13
N THR A 613 43.16 -36.69 -6.57
CA THR A 613 43.33 -35.25 -6.76
C THR A 613 43.36 -34.89 -8.24
N ASP A 614 42.74 -33.79 -8.63
CA ASP A 614 42.77 -33.28 -10.01
C ASP A 614 42.95 -31.75 -10.05
N THR A 615 43.71 -31.28 -11.03
CA THR A 615 44.12 -29.87 -11.19
C THR A 615 43.53 -29.22 -12.46
N THR A 616 42.52 -29.82 -13.09
CA THR A 616 41.87 -29.25 -14.29
C THR A 616 41.41 -27.81 -14.00
N ALA A 617 42.06 -26.83 -14.64
CA ALA A 617 41.92 -25.41 -14.29
C ALA A 617 40.46 -24.94 -14.23
N GLY A 618 39.66 -25.26 -15.27
CA GLY A 618 38.26 -24.83 -15.33
C GLY A 618 37.34 -25.48 -14.29
N LEU A 619 37.75 -26.57 -13.62
CA LEU A 619 36.96 -27.25 -12.60
C LEU A 619 37.34 -26.84 -11.17
N GLN A 620 38.29 -25.91 -11.00
CA GLN A 620 38.68 -25.40 -9.68
C GLN A 620 37.75 -24.29 -9.16
N ALA A 621 36.88 -23.73 -10.01
CA ALA A 621 35.89 -22.73 -9.61
C ALA A 621 34.73 -23.35 -8.81
N ALA A 622 33.98 -22.53 -8.08
CA ALA A 622 32.75 -22.95 -7.43
C ALA A 622 31.74 -23.48 -8.47
N GLY A 623 30.97 -24.50 -8.09
CA GLY A 623 29.98 -25.10 -8.98
C GLY A 623 28.80 -25.70 -8.24
N GLY A 624 27.75 -26.02 -9.00
CA GLY A 624 26.55 -26.66 -8.48
C GLY A 624 26.71 -28.16 -8.28
N ILE A 625 25.62 -28.81 -7.90
CA ILE A 625 25.56 -30.26 -7.71
C ILE A 625 24.51 -30.88 -8.63
N GLY A 626 24.44 -32.21 -8.66
CA GLY A 626 23.41 -32.92 -9.40
C GLY A 626 23.71 -34.39 -9.55
N VAL A 627 23.06 -35.01 -10.52
CA VAL A 627 23.23 -36.42 -10.84
C VAL A 627 23.08 -36.64 -12.35
N ASN A 628 24.02 -37.39 -12.93
CA ASN A 628 23.94 -37.92 -14.28
C ASN A 628 23.56 -39.40 -14.20
N MET A 629 22.61 -39.84 -15.02
CA MET A 629 22.13 -41.22 -15.02
C MET A 629 22.02 -41.76 -16.43
N TYR A 630 22.41 -43.00 -16.65
CA TYR A 630 22.41 -43.62 -17.96
C TYR A 630 22.00 -45.10 -17.89
N LEU A 631 21.11 -45.50 -18.80
CA LEU A 631 20.80 -46.92 -19.03
C LEU A 631 21.60 -47.40 -20.24
N SER A 632 22.41 -48.45 -20.07
CA SER A 632 23.23 -49.00 -21.15
C SER A 632 22.41 -49.31 -22.41
N SER A 633 22.96 -49.01 -23.60
CA SER A 633 22.38 -49.41 -24.88
C SER A 633 22.25 -50.92 -25.06
N THR A 634 22.97 -51.73 -24.28
CA THR A 634 22.87 -53.20 -24.29
C THR A 634 21.90 -53.76 -23.26
N ALA A 635 21.19 -52.90 -22.51
CA ALA A 635 20.15 -53.33 -21.60
C ALA A 635 18.96 -53.94 -22.36
N THR A 636 18.37 -55.01 -21.84
CA THR A 636 17.31 -55.79 -22.49
C THR A 636 15.97 -55.73 -21.78
N ASN A 637 15.89 -55.02 -20.64
CA ASN A 637 14.72 -55.04 -19.75
C ASN A 637 14.08 -53.65 -19.50
N ALA A 638 14.29 -52.69 -20.41
CA ALA A 638 13.57 -51.42 -20.38
C ALA A 638 12.04 -51.64 -20.48
N PRO A 639 11.20 -50.78 -19.85
CA PRO A 639 11.58 -49.60 -19.08
C PRO A 639 12.21 -49.95 -17.72
N VAL A 640 13.18 -49.16 -17.27
CA VAL A 640 13.77 -49.24 -15.91
C VAL A 640 13.51 -47.93 -15.20
N THR A 641 13.20 -47.98 -13.91
CA THR A 641 12.98 -46.80 -13.06
C THR A 641 14.05 -46.72 -12.00
N LEU A 642 14.75 -45.58 -11.92
CA LEU A 642 15.57 -45.23 -10.76
C LEU A 642 14.75 -44.40 -9.78
N ALA A 643 14.93 -44.66 -8.49
CA ALA A 643 14.48 -43.78 -7.42
C ALA A 643 15.69 -43.16 -6.73
N LEU A 644 15.61 -41.86 -6.47
CA LEU A 644 16.58 -41.04 -5.75
C LEU A 644 15.89 -40.49 -4.51
N ASP A 645 16.60 -40.47 -3.39
CA ASP A 645 16.05 -39.96 -2.14
C ASP A 645 17.15 -39.41 -1.21
N ASP A 646 16.76 -38.76 -0.13
CA ASP A 646 17.62 -38.27 0.96
C ASP A 646 18.85 -37.46 0.48
N LEU A 647 18.66 -36.59 -0.52
CA LEU A 647 19.76 -35.76 -1.00
C LEU A 647 20.11 -34.73 0.08
N ASN A 648 21.38 -34.70 0.49
CA ASN A 648 21.90 -33.71 1.42
C ASN A 648 23.33 -33.32 1.04
N ALA A 649 23.55 -32.05 0.79
CA ALA A 649 24.85 -31.47 0.47
C ALA A 649 25.21 -30.40 1.49
N VAL A 650 26.41 -30.50 2.05
CA VAL A 650 26.95 -29.53 3.01
C VAL A 650 28.39 -29.17 2.64
N THR A 651 28.88 -28.05 3.17
CA THR A 651 30.32 -27.76 3.12
C THR A 651 31.06 -28.77 4.03
N PRO A 652 32.05 -29.52 3.52
CA PRO A 652 32.86 -30.41 4.35
C PRO A 652 33.52 -29.64 5.50
N THR A 653 33.49 -30.18 6.71
CA THR A 653 34.35 -29.69 7.80
C THR A 653 35.82 -29.98 7.45
N PRO A 654 36.75 -29.03 7.68
CA PRO A 654 38.18 -29.20 7.43
C PRO A 654 38.79 -30.46 8.04
#